data_AF-A0A5M3Z6E4-F1
#
_entry.id   AF-A0A5M3Z6E4-F1
#
_cell.length_a   1.000
_cell.length_b   1.000
_cell.length_c   1.000
_cell.angle_alpha   90.00
_cell.angle_beta   90.00
_cell.angle_gamma   90.00
#
_symmetry.space_group_name_H-M   'P 1'
#
loop_
_entity.id
_entity.type
_entity.pdbx_description
1 polymer ?
#
loop_
_entity_poly.entity_id
_entity_poly.type
_entity_poly.pdbx_seq_one_letter_code
_entity_poly.pdbx_strand_id
1 'polypeptide(L)'
;MGALRNLLEPGAIVATFTIGTLINRRKTARRPSVETPLLNDDREIQKPDDHDEDNDEITQRNRDTIQSRILAYFPFLLEIWYWLLTYWIYQGLRAFSAKAIAGNEEVFRLAERHAHAVLALEHYLHIDVELSLQKLVLDRAPWLMALFARVYYSHIVLGVVFLVYSYTYFQANRYQAIRRTLAFENVIAFVILTLWRCAPPRLLPEDDGFTDILHSNKGGSSWTQNSFQLTIAAMPSLHFGNSVFIAFCLLKFSPHWYLRVVAPIWPVLMGFTILATANHFILDAVVGACVTFTAYRFNRAMLVLLPVERVLFRLLRIEKPDYYSQNPLSKCRPAVAYNGIRSSHFTIFTISHVFAHPGRICLEFRAEQPGRRGVYSYMNILERYKIIDQIVDIEKKLAVLKFPAYGSLYLRDSMLLDGTRQHALPADFDPDGQFCIGPSCSRSVWHRRSADVHMPDAGPFLWHTDLHLGNIFVSPEDPTLISGIIDWQSAQTAPILIQARFPDFLQPPENYSPGATAPSVPDNFDELDADKKANATEEHELASQSKYYEMSCLAYNRHVYDAMKLDRRLWEPFTCSQLLSEGSLVPLRNSLVRIFLDWHILGLPGHCPFKFTEEEIRRHYNQVQRYEDRKYLWDIAKSQLCTDDSGWVPVDRWEMTNKMNEYLFDMYIETLSEELSPQEATKQWPFPPKGI
;
A
#
# COMPACT_ATOMS: atom_id res chain seq x y z
N MET A 1 41.55 -27.29 -23.94
CA MET A 1 40.10 -27.33 -23.64
C MET A 1 39.73 -27.00 -22.18
N GLY A 2 40.63 -27.14 -21.19
CA GLY A 2 40.34 -26.77 -19.79
C GLY A 2 40.12 -25.27 -19.55
N ALA A 3 40.92 -24.39 -20.16
CA ALA A 3 40.78 -22.94 -20.00
C ALA A 3 39.43 -22.38 -20.47
N LEU A 4 38.85 -22.93 -21.54
CA LEU A 4 37.55 -22.51 -22.06
C LEU A 4 36.41 -22.86 -21.07
N ARG A 5 36.52 -24.02 -20.41
CA ARG A 5 35.56 -24.49 -19.39
C ARG A 5 35.55 -23.60 -18.14
N ASN A 6 36.70 -23.02 -17.79
CA ASN A 6 36.86 -22.12 -16.65
C ASN A 6 36.32 -20.71 -16.92
N LEU A 7 36.15 -20.33 -18.18
CA LEU A 7 35.58 -19.06 -18.62
C LEU A 7 34.07 -19.13 -18.89
N LEU A 8 33.55 -20.31 -19.25
CA LEU A 8 32.16 -20.50 -19.65
C LEU A 8 31.16 -20.20 -18.52
N GLU A 9 31.45 -20.62 -17.30
CA GLU A 9 30.50 -20.49 -16.18
C GLU A 9 30.44 -19.04 -15.62
N PRO A 10 31.57 -18.36 -15.33
CA PRO A 10 31.54 -16.93 -15.03
C PRO A 10 30.99 -16.09 -16.19
N GLY A 11 31.34 -16.47 -17.43
CA GLY A 11 30.82 -15.82 -18.64
C GLY A 11 29.29 -15.94 -18.75
N ALA A 12 28.72 -17.10 -18.44
CA ALA A 12 27.27 -17.32 -18.44
C ALA A 12 26.55 -16.51 -17.35
N ILE A 13 27.13 -16.39 -16.15
CA ILE A 13 26.59 -15.56 -15.06
C ILE A 13 26.57 -14.08 -15.50
N VAL A 14 27.70 -13.58 -16.00
CA VAL A 14 27.82 -12.19 -16.49
C VAL A 14 26.82 -11.95 -17.62
N ALA A 15 26.75 -12.84 -18.61
CA ALA A 15 25.80 -12.72 -19.72
C ALA A 15 24.35 -12.69 -19.22
N THR A 16 23.98 -13.55 -18.26
CA THR A 16 22.62 -13.59 -17.70
C THR A 16 22.29 -12.30 -16.96
N PHE A 17 23.21 -11.77 -16.15
CA PHE A 17 23.03 -10.48 -15.48
C PHE A 17 22.96 -9.31 -16.46
N THR A 18 23.77 -9.31 -17.53
CA THR A 18 23.70 -8.31 -18.60
C THR A 18 22.35 -8.36 -19.29
N ILE A 19 21.87 -9.54 -19.68
CA ILE A 19 20.55 -9.73 -20.29
C ILE A 19 19.46 -9.23 -19.33
N GLY A 20 19.51 -9.61 -18.05
CA GLY A 20 18.56 -9.15 -17.04
C GLY A 20 18.55 -7.64 -16.87
N THR A 21 19.71 -7.00 -16.93
CA THR A 21 19.84 -5.54 -16.86
C THR A 21 19.22 -4.87 -18.09
N LEU A 22 19.42 -5.44 -19.28
CA LEU A 22 18.87 -4.93 -20.53
C LEU A 22 17.34 -5.13 -20.65
N ILE A 23 16.83 -6.28 -20.20
CA ILE A 23 15.38 -6.57 -20.17
C ILE A 23 14.67 -5.58 -19.24
N ASN A 24 15.26 -5.29 -18.08
CA ASN A 24 14.65 -4.44 -17.05
C ASN A 24 15.09 -2.96 -17.14
N ARG A 25 15.61 -2.51 -18.28
CA ARG A 25 16.01 -1.10 -18.49
C ARG A 25 14.79 -0.18 -18.58
N ARG A 26 14.90 1.04 -18.04
CA ARG A 26 13.85 2.06 -18.15
C ARG A 26 14.01 2.86 -19.46
N LYS A 27 12.92 3.04 -20.23
CA LYS A 27 12.95 3.82 -21.49
C LYS A 27 12.97 5.34 -21.28
N THR A 28 12.48 5.82 -20.14
CA THR A 28 12.45 7.24 -19.75
C THR A 28 12.81 7.34 -18.27
N ALA A 29 14.07 7.66 -17.97
CA ALA A 29 14.39 8.24 -16.68
C ALA A 29 13.82 9.67 -16.72
N ARG A 30 12.81 9.98 -15.90
CA ARG A 30 12.27 11.34 -15.79
C ARG A 30 13.45 12.32 -15.69
N ARG A 31 13.62 13.19 -16.69
CA ARG A 31 14.22 14.50 -16.43
C ARG A 31 13.18 15.26 -15.60
N PRO A 32 13.51 15.82 -14.43
CA PRO A 32 12.85 17.04 -14.04
C PRO A 32 13.17 18.05 -15.14
N SER A 33 12.15 18.62 -15.75
CA SER A 33 12.30 19.76 -16.64
C SER A 33 12.90 20.91 -15.82
N VAL A 34 14.20 21.10 -15.94
CA VAL A 34 14.79 22.43 -15.81
C VAL A 34 14.30 23.19 -17.03
N GLU A 35 13.18 23.89 -16.88
CA GLU A 35 12.63 24.99 -17.70
C GLU A 35 11.10 24.99 -17.64
N THR A 36 10.57 25.57 -16.57
CA THR A 36 9.51 26.59 -16.70
C THR A 36 9.98 27.81 -15.92
N PRO A 37 10.52 28.83 -16.60
CA PRO A 37 10.64 30.17 -16.06
C PRO A 37 9.28 30.85 -16.27
N LEU A 38 8.46 30.95 -15.23
CA LEU A 38 7.33 31.91 -15.16
C LEU A 38 6.76 31.82 -13.74
N LEU A 39 7.00 32.91 -12.99
CA LEU A 39 6.74 33.16 -11.56
C LEU A 39 7.92 32.82 -10.64
N ASN A 40 8.94 33.69 -10.69
CA ASN A 40 9.67 34.03 -9.47
C ASN A 40 8.68 34.68 -8.51
N ASP A 41 8.57 34.14 -7.29
CA ASP A 41 8.25 34.95 -6.11
C ASP A 41 9.39 34.70 -5.12
N ASP A 42 10.22 35.72 -4.94
CA ASP A 42 11.35 35.73 -4.02
C ASP A 42 10.82 35.78 -2.59
N ARG A 43 10.85 34.65 -1.86
CA ARG A 43 10.84 34.67 -0.38
C ARG A 43 11.81 33.65 0.18
N GLU A 44 12.75 34.18 0.95
CA GLU A 44 13.76 33.47 1.72
C GLU A 44 13.13 32.33 2.54
N ILE A 45 13.61 31.11 2.25
CA ILE A 45 13.28 29.91 2.98
C ILE A 45 13.88 30.05 4.38
N GLN A 46 13.00 30.07 5.37
CA GLN A 46 13.35 29.94 6.77
C GLN A 46 13.94 28.54 6.98
N LYS A 47 15.20 28.51 7.42
CA LYS A 47 15.99 27.29 7.65
C LYS A 47 15.19 26.19 8.37
N PRO A 48 15.10 24.96 7.82
CA PRO A 48 14.85 23.76 8.60
C PRO A 48 15.95 23.61 9.67
N ASP A 49 15.61 22.98 10.79
CA ASP A 49 16.60 22.57 11.79
C ASP A 49 17.85 21.97 11.11
N ASP A 50 19.05 22.34 11.58
CA ASP A 50 20.38 22.04 10.99
C ASP A 50 20.64 20.53 10.68
N HIS A 51 19.73 19.62 11.06
CA HIS A 51 19.80 18.19 10.74
C HIS A 51 18.95 17.74 9.53
N ASP A 52 17.93 18.49 9.12
CA ASP A 52 17.05 18.14 8.00
C ASP A 52 17.40 18.91 6.70
N GLU A 53 17.91 20.14 6.82
CA GLU A 53 18.37 20.97 5.67
C GLU A 53 19.55 20.29 4.94
N ASP A 54 20.47 19.72 5.71
CA ASP A 54 21.64 18.98 5.19
C ASP A 54 21.19 17.68 4.47
N ASN A 55 20.13 17.00 4.92
CA ASN A 55 19.64 15.79 4.25
C ASN A 55 18.93 16.08 2.93
N ASP A 56 18.15 17.16 2.81
CA ASP A 56 17.43 17.49 1.58
C ASP A 56 18.38 18.09 0.51
N GLU A 57 19.34 18.95 0.88
CA GLU A 57 20.42 19.38 -0.02
C GLU A 57 21.30 18.20 -0.46
N ILE A 58 21.68 17.29 0.44
CA ILE A 58 22.43 16.08 0.10
C ILE A 58 21.60 15.19 -0.83
N THR A 59 20.29 15.05 -0.63
CA THR A 59 19.42 14.20 -1.46
C THR A 59 19.24 14.79 -2.88
N GLN A 60 19.09 16.11 -2.99
CA GLN A 60 19.06 16.83 -4.28
C GLN A 60 20.42 16.76 -4.99
N ARG A 61 21.53 16.92 -4.27
CA ARG A 61 22.90 16.81 -4.81
C ARG A 61 23.27 15.38 -5.21
N ASN A 62 22.72 14.37 -4.52
CA ASN A 62 22.90 12.95 -4.84
C ASN A 62 22.07 12.49 -6.05
N ARG A 63 20.97 13.18 -6.37
CA ARG A 63 20.14 12.95 -7.58
C ARG A 63 20.88 13.25 -8.88
N ASP A 64 21.78 14.23 -8.85
CA ASP A 64 22.54 14.67 -10.03
C ASP A 64 23.81 13.83 -10.30
N THR A 65 24.15 12.87 -9.43
CA THR A 65 25.32 12.03 -9.67
C THR A 65 25.09 11.07 -10.86
N ILE A 66 26.14 10.87 -11.65
CA ILE A 66 26.13 9.94 -12.79
C ILE A 66 25.71 8.52 -12.33
N GLN A 67 26.09 8.15 -11.11
CA GLN A 67 25.78 6.84 -10.52
C GLN A 67 24.28 6.67 -10.25
N SER A 68 23.64 7.66 -9.62
CA SER A 68 22.19 7.68 -9.41
C SER A 68 21.43 7.64 -10.74
N ARG A 69 21.93 8.34 -11.77
CA ARG A 69 21.34 8.32 -13.12
C ARG A 69 21.44 6.96 -13.79
N ILE A 70 22.58 6.28 -13.67
CA ILE A 70 22.78 4.92 -14.19
C ILE A 70 21.84 3.95 -13.49
N LEU A 71 21.72 4.01 -12.16
CA LEU A 71 20.84 3.12 -11.39
C LEU A 71 19.36 3.42 -11.62
N ALA A 72 18.99 4.68 -11.85
CA ALA A 72 17.64 5.05 -12.24
C ALA A 72 17.26 4.46 -13.60
N TYR A 73 18.20 4.40 -14.55
CA TYR A 73 18.00 3.83 -15.87
C TYR A 73 18.09 2.29 -15.89
N PHE A 74 18.98 1.72 -15.09
CA PHE A 74 19.24 0.28 -14.96
C PHE A 74 19.07 -0.18 -13.50
N PRO A 75 17.83 -0.27 -12.99
CA PRO A 75 17.60 -0.53 -11.58
C PRO A 75 17.99 -1.94 -11.13
N PHE A 76 18.05 -2.90 -12.06
CA PHE A 76 18.50 -4.27 -11.77
C PHE A 76 19.99 -4.36 -11.41
N LEU A 77 20.80 -3.34 -11.74
CA LEU A 77 22.21 -3.29 -11.30
C LEU A 77 22.32 -3.35 -9.77
N LEU A 78 21.35 -2.78 -9.05
CA LEU A 78 21.35 -2.81 -7.59
C LEU A 78 21.16 -4.24 -7.05
N GLU A 79 20.39 -5.08 -7.75
CA GLU A 79 20.20 -6.48 -7.38
C GLU A 79 21.46 -7.33 -7.63
N ILE A 80 22.19 -7.01 -8.70
CA ILE A 80 23.52 -7.61 -8.95
C ILE A 80 24.46 -7.27 -7.79
N TRP A 81 24.44 -6.01 -7.31
CA TRP A 81 25.22 -5.61 -6.15
C TRP A 81 24.83 -6.36 -4.87
N TYR A 82 23.53 -6.50 -4.57
CA TYR A 82 23.08 -7.29 -3.41
C TYR A 82 23.50 -8.76 -3.51
N TRP A 83 23.40 -9.35 -4.71
CA TRP A 83 23.84 -10.72 -4.94
C TRP A 83 25.35 -10.87 -4.73
N LEU A 84 26.15 -9.97 -5.30
CA LEU A 84 27.61 -9.95 -5.13
C LEU A 84 27.99 -9.76 -3.66
N LEU A 85 27.33 -8.85 -2.95
CA LEU A 85 27.58 -8.60 -1.53
C LEU A 85 27.33 -9.87 -0.71
N THR A 86 26.18 -10.52 -0.91
CA THR A 86 25.83 -11.77 -0.22
C THR A 86 26.83 -12.88 -0.55
N TYR A 87 27.17 -13.02 -1.83
CA TYR A 87 28.11 -14.01 -2.34
C TYR A 87 29.52 -13.84 -1.73
N TRP A 88 30.08 -12.63 -1.76
CA TRP A 88 31.43 -12.37 -1.27
C TRP A 88 31.53 -12.43 0.25
N ILE A 89 30.51 -11.97 0.98
CA ILE A 89 30.46 -12.15 2.44
C ILE A 89 30.48 -13.65 2.77
N TYR A 90 29.63 -14.45 2.12
CA TYR A 90 29.57 -15.89 2.36
C TYR A 90 30.89 -16.59 2.00
N GLN A 91 31.50 -16.27 0.85
CA GLN A 91 32.78 -16.86 0.47
C GLN A 91 33.93 -16.43 1.38
N GLY A 92 33.96 -15.17 1.81
CA GLY A 92 34.95 -14.68 2.77
C GLY A 92 34.84 -15.40 4.12
N LEU A 93 33.61 -15.57 4.62
CA LEU A 93 33.33 -16.32 5.85
C LEU A 93 33.73 -17.80 5.73
N ARG A 94 33.46 -18.44 4.58
CA ARG A 94 33.92 -19.82 4.33
C ARG A 94 35.44 -19.92 4.25
N ALA A 95 36.11 -19.01 3.55
CA ALA A 95 37.56 -19.03 3.44
C ALA A 95 38.24 -18.78 4.79
N PHE A 96 37.70 -17.86 5.60
CA PHE A 96 38.15 -17.63 6.97
C PHE A 96 37.95 -18.88 7.82
N SER A 97 36.76 -19.50 7.79
CA SER A 97 36.51 -20.74 8.53
C SER A 97 37.42 -21.87 8.07
N ALA A 98 37.70 -22.01 6.76
CA ALA A 98 38.57 -23.04 6.22
C ALA A 98 40.02 -22.85 6.68
N LYS A 99 40.51 -21.61 6.70
CA LYS A 99 41.85 -21.29 7.22
C LYS A 99 41.94 -21.51 8.73
N ALA A 100 40.90 -21.18 9.49
CA ALA A 100 40.88 -21.34 10.94
C ALA A 100 40.96 -22.82 11.38
N ILE A 101 40.47 -23.75 10.56
CA ILE A 101 40.48 -25.19 10.87
C ILE A 101 41.63 -25.95 10.18
N ALA A 102 42.39 -25.30 9.30
CA ALA A 102 43.45 -25.94 8.54
C ALA A 102 44.51 -26.50 9.51
N GLY A 103 44.71 -27.83 9.47
CA GLY A 103 45.67 -28.53 10.32
C GLY A 103 45.15 -29.01 11.69
N ASN A 104 43.85 -28.85 11.99
CA ASN A 104 43.26 -29.37 13.23
C ASN A 104 42.55 -30.72 13.01
N GLU A 105 43.27 -31.84 13.19
CA GLU A 105 42.76 -33.19 13.00
C GLU A 105 41.53 -33.53 13.86
N GLU A 106 41.40 -32.95 15.06
CA GLU A 106 40.27 -33.24 15.96
C GLU A 106 38.94 -32.73 15.39
N VAL A 107 38.96 -31.61 14.68
CA VAL A 107 37.78 -31.03 14.03
C VAL A 107 37.30 -31.93 12.89
N PHE A 108 38.23 -32.51 12.11
CA PHE A 108 37.89 -33.45 11.05
C PHE A 108 37.31 -34.76 11.62
N ARG A 109 37.92 -35.33 12.66
CA ARG A 109 37.36 -36.52 13.36
C ARG A 109 36.01 -36.26 14.00
N LEU A 110 35.76 -35.05 14.52
CA LEU A 110 34.45 -34.69 15.04
C LEU A 110 33.41 -34.60 13.93
N ALA A 111 33.75 -34.02 12.78
CA ALA A 111 32.84 -33.92 11.63
C ALA A 111 32.50 -35.31 11.04
N GLU A 112 33.47 -36.23 11.04
CA GLU A 112 33.27 -37.64 10.66
C GLU A 112 32.33 -38.35 11.64
N ARG A 113 32.50 -38.18 12.96
CA ARG A 113 31.57 -38.71 13.97
C ARG A 113 30.13 -38.22 13.76
N HIS A 114 29.96 -36.95 13.41
CA HIS A 114 28.63 -36.42 13.07
C HIS A 114 28.06 -37.06 11.80
N ALA A 115 28.88 -37.33 10.79
CA ALA A 115 28.45 -38.02 9.57
C ALA A 115 28.00 -39.47 9.86
N HIS A 116 28.75 -40.23 10.67
CA HIS A 116 28.31 -41.55 11.12
C HIS A 116 27.04 -41.50 11.97
N ALA A 117 26.86 -40.46 12.80
CA ALA A 117 25.62 -40.29 13.56
C ALA A 117 24.42 -40.03 12.66
N VAL A 118 24.59 -39.27 11.57
CA VAL A 118 23.56 -39.07 10.55
C VAL A 118 23.24 -40.38 9.84
N LEU A 119 24.26 -41.12 9.38
CA LEU A 119 24.07 -42.43 8.74
C LEU A 119 23.36 -43.43 9.66
N ALA A 120 23.74 -43.49 10.94
CA ALA A 120 23.09 -44.37 11.91
C ALA A 120 21.60 -44.02 12.10
N LEU A 121 21.27 -42.72 12.07
CA LEU A 121 19.89 -42.26 12.14
C LEU A 121 19.11 -42.58 10.85
N GLU A 122 19.72 -42.39 9.68
CA GLU A 122 19.10 -42.74 8.39
C GLU A 122 18.85 -44.24 8.28
N HIS A 123 19.81 -45.05 8.72
CA HIS A 123 19.67 -46.50 8.78
C HIS A 123 18.57 -46.93 9.76
N TYR A 124 18.49 -46.29 10.92
CA TYR A 124 17.40 -46.52 11.88
C TYR A 124 16.02 -46.16 11.31
N LEU A 125 15.95 -45.12 10.46
CA LEU A 125 14.72 -44.71 9.77
C LEU A 125 14.47 -45.48 8.46
N HIS A 126 15.36 -46.39 8.06
CA HIS A 126 15.33 -47.13 6.78
C HIS A 126 15.25 -46.23 5.55
N ILE A 127 15.98 -45.11 5.56
CA ILE A 127 16.08 -44.15 4.45
C ILE A 127 17.50 -44.06 3.86
N ASP A 128 18.41 -44.92 4.28
CA ASP A 128 19.83 -44.99 3.89
C ASP A 128 20.04 -45.50 2.44
N VAL A 129 19.47 -44.80 1.46
CA VAL A 129 19.50 -45.21 0.05
C VAL A 129 20.73 -44.70 -0.70
N GLU A 130 21.56 -43.83 -0.10
CA GLU A 130 22.67 -43.11 -0.75
C GLU A 130 23.67 -44.08 -1.39
N LEU A 131 24.13 -45.06 -0.61
CA LEU A 131 25.13 -46.03 -1.04
C LEU A 131 24.58 -46.94 -2.14
N SER A 132 23.33 -47.39 -1.98
CA SER A 132 22.63 -48.22 -2.95
C SER A 132 22.44 -47.49 -4.28
N LEU A 133 22.04 -46.22 -4.22
CA LEU A 133 21.84 -45.38 -5.40
C LEU A 133 23.18 -45.09 -6.10
N GLN A 134 24.23 -44.75 -5.36
CA GLN A 134 25.55 -44.49 -5.95
C GLN A 134 26.08 -45.74 -6.69
N LYS A 135 26.03 -46.92 -6.06
CA LYS A 135 26.45 -48.18 -6.69
C LYS A 135 25.61 -48.50 -7.93
N LEU A 136 24.29 -48.36 -7.84
CA LEU A 136 23.38 -48.59 -8.97
C LEU A 136 23.75 -47.72 -10.19
N VAL A 137 24.01 -46.43 -9.97
CA VAL A 137 24.36 -45.51 -11.06
C VAL A 137 25.73 -45.83 -11.63
N LEU A 138 26.72 -46.15 -10.78
CA LEU A 138 28.06 -46.54 -11.22
C LEU A 138 28.04 -47.83 -12.06
N ASP A 139 27.28 -48.84 -11.63
CA ASP A 139 27.26 -50.16 -12.27
C ASP A 139 26.40 -50.18 -13.54
N ARG A 140 25.24 -49.52 -13.52
CA ARG A 140 24.23 -49.63 -14.61
C ARG A 140 24.26 -48.48 -15.59
N ALA A 141 24.66 -47.28 -15.16
CA ALA A 141 24.54 -46.07 -15.97
C ALA A 141 25.65 -45.03 -15.67
N PRO A 142 26.93 -45.36 -15.86
CA PRO A 142 28.05 -44.48 -15.50
C PRO A 142 28.02 -43.13 -16.24
N TRP A 143 27.39 -43.07 -17.42
CA TRP A 143 27.21 -41.83 -18.18
C TRP A 143 26.35 -40.79 -17.43
N LEU A 144 25.45 -41.21 -16.53
CA LEU A 144 24.64 -40.31 -15.70
C LEU A 144 25.50 -39.49 -14.74
N MET A 145 26.67 -40.00 -14.32
CA MET A 145 27.58 -39.24 -13.45
C MET A 145 28.09 -37.96 -14.12
N ALA A 146 28.36 -38.02 -15.43
CA ALA A 146 28.74 -36.84 -16.20
C ALA A 146 27.58 -35.83 -16.32
N LEU A 147 26.33 -36.31 -16.37
CA LEU A 147 25.14 -35.46 -16.35
C LEU A 147 24.93 -34.83 -14.97
N PHE A 148 24.99 -35.61 -13.90
CA PHE A 148 24.86 -35.15 -12.52
C PHE A 148 25.91 -34.10 -12.16
N ALA A 149 27.17 -34.28 -12.58
CA ALA A 149 28.18 -33.24 -12.41
C ALA A 149 27.78 -31.92 -13.11
N ARG A 150 27.24 -31.97 -14.34
CA ARG A 150 26.76 -30.75 -15.04
C ARG A 150 25.57 -30.10 -14.32
N VAL A 151 24.62 -30.90 -13.85
CA VAL A 151 23.47 -30.42 -13.06
C VAL A 151 23.98 -29.73 -11.80
N TYR A 152 24.88 -30.39 -11.07
CA TYR A 152 25.47 -29.88 -9.84
C TYR A 152 26.12 -28.51 -10.06
N TYR A 153 26.95 -28.33 -11.09
CA TYR A 153 27.58 -27.02 -11.34
C TYR A 153 26.58 -25.96 -11.86
N SER A 154 25.55 -26.35 -12.61
CA SER A 154 24.61 -25.40 -13.22
C SER A 154 23.71 -24.63 -12.26
N HIS A 155 23.60 -25.04 -10.99
CA HIS A 155 22.64 -24.47 -10.03
C HIS A 155 22.84 -22.96 -9.79
N ILE A 156 24.08 -22.45 -9.84
CA ILE A 156 24.36 -21.02 -9.65
C ILE A 156 23.77 -20.21 -10.81
N VAL A 157 24.06 -20.64 -12.05
CA VAL A 157 23.54 -20.00 -13.26
C VAL A 157 22.01 -20.04 -13.26
N LEU A 158 21.42 -21.17 -12.91
CA LEU A 158 19.95 -21.29 -12.83
C LEU A 158 19.36 -20.40 -11.74
N GLY A 159 20.03 -20.27 -10.59
CA GLY A 159 19.63 -19.33 -9.53
C GLY A 159 19.65 -17.88 -10.00
N VAL A 160 20.65 -17.49 -10.78
CA VAL A 160 20.73 -16.15 -11.38
C VAL A 160 19.64 -15.93 -12.43
N VAL A 161 19.37 -16.92 -13.29
CA VAL A 161 18.23 -16.88 -14.22
C VAL A 161 16.92 -16.71 -13.47
N PHE A 162 16.73 -17.43 -12.36
CA PHE A 162 15.56 -17.29 -11.50
C PHE A 162 15.45 -15.90 -10.85
N LEU A 163 16.57 -15.30 -10.43
CA LEU A 163 16.58 -13.92 -9.91
C LEU A 163 16.15 -12.92 -10.98
N VAL A 164 16.69 -13.01 -12.19
CA VAL A 164 16.28 -12.16 -13.32
C VAL A 164 14.79 -12.37 -13.62
N TYR A 165 14.35 -13.62 -13.71
CA TYR A 165 12.96 -13.97 -13.99
C TYR A 165 12.00 -13.43 -12.91
N SER A 166 12.31 -13.66 -11.64
CA SER A 166 11.49 -13.19 -10.53
C SER A 166 11.47 -11.66 -10.42
N TYR A 167 12.56 -10.97 -10.73
CA TYR A 167 12.58 -9.51 -10.80
C TYR A 167 11.67 -8.98 -11.92
N THR A 168 11.72 -9.61 -13.10
CA THR A 168 10.95 -9.18 -14.27
C THR A 168 9.46 -9.47 -14.15
N TYR A 169 9.07 -10.61 -13.58
CA TYR A 169 7.68 -11.09 -13.65
C TYR A 169 6.94 -11.12 -12.31
N PHE A 170 7.64 -11.08 -11.16
CA PHE A 170 6.96 -11.11 -9.86
C PHE A 170 6.71 -9.69 -9.34
N GLN A 171 5.74 -9.55 -8.43
CA GLN A 171 5.50 -8.29 -7.73
C GLN A 171 6.72 -7.91 -6.88
N ALA A 172 7.03 -6.61 -6.81
CA ALA A 172 8.22 -6.09 -6.11
C ALA A 172 8.33 -6.58 -4.66
N ASN A 173 7.22 -6.56 -3.90
CA ASN A 173 7.19 -7.03 -2.51
C ASN A 173 7.56 -8.52 -2.40
N ARG A 174 7.11 -9.34 -3.36
CA ARG A 174 7.39 -10.78 -3.41
C ARG A 174 8.84 -11.04 -3.79
N TYR A 175 9.34 -10.37 -4.82
CA TYR A 175 10.75 -10.43 -5.19
C TYR A 175 11.66 -10.00 -4.02
N GLN A 176 11.31 -8.92 -3.32
CA GLN A 176 12.05 -8.47 -2.14
C GLN A 176 12.00 -9.48 -0.98
N ALA A 177 10.93 -10.25 -0.82
CA ALA A 177 10.88 -11.34 0.15
C ALA A 177 11.78 -12.52 -0.28
N ILE A 178 11.76 -12.88 -1.57
CA ILE A 178 12.59 -13.94 -2.15
C ILE A 178 14.08 -13.59 -1.99
N ARG A 179 14.51 -12.38 -2.37
CA ARG A 179 15.93 -11.97 -2.23
C ARG A 179 16.40 -12.00 -0.77
N ARG A 180 15.57 -11.56 0.18
CA ARG A 180 15.90 -11.61 1.62
C ARG A 180 15.97 -13.05 2.12
N THR A 181 15.12 -13.93 1.59
CA THR A 181 15.14 -15.36 1.93
C THR A 181 16.45 -16.00 1.50
N LEU A 182 16.89 -15.76 0.25
CA LEU A 182 18.17 -16.27 -0.26
C LEU A 182 19.38 -15.72 0.50
N ALA A 183 19.31 -14.50 1.03
CA ALA A 183 20.36 -13.97 1.90
C ALA A 183 20.32 -14.62 3.29
N PHE A 184 19.12 -14.77 3.88
CA PHE A 184 18.96 -15.26 5.24
C PHE A 184 19.20 -16.77 5.37
N GLU A 185 18.86 -17.56 4.35
CA GLU A 185 19.19 -19.00 4.33
C GLU A 185 20.71 -19.22 4.42
N ASN A 186 21.51 -18.38 3.75
CA ASN A 186 22.97 -18.45 3.81
C ASN A 186 23.50 -18.10 5.20
N VAL A 187 22.86 -17.17 5.91
CA VAL A 187 23.18 -16.85 7.32
C VAL A 187 22.88 -18.05 8.21
N ILE A 188 21.69 -18.64 8.11
CA ILE A 188 21.31 -19.81 8.91
C ILE A 188 22.24 -21.00 8.61
N ALA A 189 22.50 -21.27 7.33
CA ALA A 189 23.42 -22.33 6.91
C ALA A 189 24.83 -22.08 7.46
N PHE A 190 25.32 -20.84 7.45
CA PHE A 190 26.62 -20.49 8.00
C PHE A 190 26.69 -20.68 9.53
N VAL A 191 25.60 -20.40 10.25
CA VAL A 191 25.51 -20.69 11.69
C VAL A 191 25.55 -22.20 11.93
N ILE A 192 24.77 -22.99 11.19
CA ILE A 192 24.74 -24.45 11.33
C ILE A 192 26.11 -25.05 11.03
N LEU A 193 26.75 -24.70 9.91
CA LEU A 193 28.07 -25.24 9.57
C LEU A 193 29.16 -24.82 10.56
N THR A 194 28.99 -23.68 11.25
CA THR A 194 29.96 -23.22 12.25
C THR A 194 29.80 -23.97 13.57
N LEU A 195 28.56 -24.28 13.96
CA LEU A 195 28.26 -24.97 15.23
C LEU A 195 28.33 -26.50 15.11
N TRP A 196 27.89 -27.05 13.98
CA TRP A 196 27.73 -28.48 13.76
C TRP A 196 28.24 -28.91 12.38
N ARG A 197 29.56 -29.11 12.28
CA ARG A 197 30.23 -29.57 11.05
C ARG A 197 29.95 -31.03 10.79
N CYS A 198 29.66 -31.38 9.54
CA CYS A 198 29.37 -32.75 9.12
C CYS A 198 30.18 -33.07 7.86
N ALA A 199 30.91 -34.19 7.88
CA ALA A 199 31.66 -34.66 6.72
C ALA A 199 30.70 -35.23 5.65
N PRO A 200 30.90 -34.94 4.36
CA PRO A 200 30.11 -35.53 3.29
C PRO A 200 30.44 -37.02 3.12
N PRO A 201 29.49 -37.84 2.59
CA PRO A 201 29.69 -39.30 2.47
C PRO A 201 30.95 -39.69 1.69
N ARG A 202 31.30 -38.94 0.63
CA ARG A 202 32.52 -39.16 -0.16
C ARG A 202 33.85 -38.98 0.58
N LEU A 203 33.85 -38.37 1.78
CA LEU A 203 35.04 -38.17 2.61
C LEU A 203 35.12 -39.15 3.79
N LEU A 204 34.17 -40.08 3.91
CA LEU A 204 34.21 -41.16 4.89
C LEU A 204 35.31 -42.19 4.54
N PRO A 205 35.79 -42.98 5.53
CA PRO A 205 36.74 -44.06 5.31
C PRO A 205 36.31 -45.04 4.20
N GLU A 206 37.28 -45.69 3.56
CA GLU A 206 37.03 -46.66 2.47
C GLU A 206 36.10 -47.82 2.91
N ASP A 207 36.07 -48.12 4.21
CA ASP A 207 35.21 -49.15 4.81
C ASP A 207 33.70 -48.88 4.65
N ASP A 208 33.28 -47.61 4.51
CA ASP A 208 31.89 -47.23 4.29
C ASP A 208 31.44 -47.34 2.81
N GLY A 209 32.39 -47.53 1.88
CA GLY A 209 32.14 -47.90 0.48
C GLY A 209 31.68 -46.77 -0.46
N PHE A 210 31.77 -45.51 -0.05
CA PHE A 210 31.46 -44.35 -0.91
C PHE A 210 32.66 -43.98 -1.82
N THR A 211 32.38 -43.52 -3.05
CA THR A 211 33.42 -43.12 -4.03
C THR A 211 33.32 -41.63 -4.38
N ASP A 212 34.44 -40.90 -4.36
CA ASP A 212 34.50 -39.50 -4.82
C ASP A 212 34.64 -39.40 -6.35
N ILE A 213 33.54 -39.05 -7.02
CA ILE A 213 33.47 -38.95 -8.48
C ILE A 213 33.59 -37.49 -8.95
N LEU A 214 33.10 -36.53 -8.15
CA LEU A 214 33.05 -35.13 -8.56
C LEU A 214 34.42 -34.43 -8.46
N HIS A 215 35.27 -34.85 -7.52
CA HIS A 215 36.54 -34.19 -7.24
C HIS A 215 37.77 -35.04 -7.62
N SER A 216 37.58 -36.27 -8.10
CA SER A 216 38.70 -37.16 -8.51
C SER A 216 39.31 -36.82 -9.88
N ASN A 217 38.59 -36.10 -10.75
CA ASN A 217 39.11 -35.65 -12.02
C ASN A 217 39.74 -34.24 -11.90
N LYS A 218 41.02 -34.11 -12.25
CA LYS A 218 41.80 -32.85 -12.37
C LYS A 218 41.27 -31.92 -13.51
N GLY A 219 39.96 -31.72 -13.61
CA GLY A 219 39.29 -31.03 -14.72
C GLY A 219 38.15 -30.09 -14.32
N GLY A 220 38.02 -29.76 -13.03
CA GLY A 220 37.13 -28.71 -12.52
C GLY A 220 37.67 -27.30 -12.82
N SER A 221 36.79 -26.28 -12.78
CA SER A 221 37.20 -24.90 -13.03
C SER A 221 38.11 -24.35 -11.93
N SER A 222 39.00 -23.40 -12.25
CA SER A 222 39.86 -22.73 -11.27
C SER A 222 39.09 -22.01 -10.15
N TRP A 223 37.78 -21.82 -10.32
CA TRP A 223 36.86 -21.34 -9.29
C TRP A 223 36.38 -22.44 -8.33
N THR A 224 36.26 -23.67 -8.81
CA THR A 224 35.92 -24.87 -8.01
C THR A 224 37.15 -25.52 -7.35
N GLN A 225 38.37 -25.20 -7.79
CA GLN A 225 39.62 -25.67 -7.19
C GLN A 225 40.27 -24.61 -6.29
N ASN A 226 39.47 -23.94 -5.46
CA ASN A 226 40.01 -22.99 -4.50
C ASN A 226 40.57 -23.75 -3.29
N SER A 227 41.83 -23.48 -2.92
CA SER A 227 42.54 -24.02 -1.74
C SER A 227 41.87 -23.70 -0.39
N PHE A 228 40.72 -23.02 -0.43
CA PHE A 228 39.94 -22.52 0.70
C PHE A 228 38.50 -23.07 0.72
N GLN A 229 38.20 -24.13 -0.04
CA GLN A 229 36.89 -24.77 0.01
C GLN A 229 36.72 -25.49 1.36
N LEU A 230 35.66 -25.15 2.08
CA LEU A 230 35.31 -25.82 3.33
C LEU A 230 34.80 -27.24 2.99
N THR A 231 35.67 -28.24 3.13
CA THR A 231 35.42 -29.62 2.66
C THR A 231 34.47 -30.42 3.56
N ILE A 232 34.30 -30.00 4.83
CA ILE A 232 33.50 -30.69 5.86
C ILE A 232 32.18 -29.95 6.19
N ALA A 233 31.42 -29.60 5.15
CA ALA A 233 30.17 -28.85 5.26
C ALA A 233 29.01 -29.51 4.49
N ALA A 234 28.72 -30.77 4.82
CA ALA A 234 27.60 -31.50 4.20
C ALA A 234 26.23 -30.95 4.62
N MET A 235 26.06 -30.54 5.88
CA MET A 235 24.78 -30.08 6.40
C MET A 235 24.79 -28.57 6.70
N PRO A 236 23.77 -27.80 6.27
CA PRO A 236 22.61 -28.19 5.46
C PRO A 236 22.88 -28.17 3.95
N SER A 237 22.17 -29.01 3.17
CA SER A 237 22.30 -29.00 1.70
C SER A 237 21.52 -27.85 1.06
N LEU A 238 22.21 -26.72 0.84
CA LEU A 238 21.66 -25.57 0.13
C LEU A 238 21.41 -25.86 -1.36
N HIS A 239 22.10 -26.82 -1.97
CA HIS A 239 21.83 -27.21 -3.36
C HIS A 239 20.40 -27.73 -3.50
N PHE A 240 19.99 -28.65 -2.61
CA PHE A 240 18.63 -29.15 -2.59
C PHE A 240 17.65 -28.12 -2.03
N GLY A 241 17.96 -27.48 -0.91
CA GLY A 241 17.09 -26.45 -0.31
C GLY A 241 16.70 -25.36 -1.30
N ASN A 242 17.68 -24.78 -2.01
CA ASN A 242 17.45 -23.71 -2.97
C ASN A 242 16.67 -24.22 -4.19
N SER A 243 16.91 -25.46 -4.63
CA SER A 243 16.15 -26.07 -5.73
C SER A 243 14.66 -26.22 -5.38
N VAL A 244 14.34 -26.62 -4.15
CA VAL A 244 12.97 -26.73 -3.64
C VAL A 244 12.35 -25.35 -3.51
N PHE A 245 13.09 -24.37 -2.99
CA PHE A 245 12.60 -23.00 -2.83
C PHE A 245 12.30 -22.33 -4.18
N ILE A 246 13.17 -22.50 -5.18
CA ILE A 246 12.93 -22.04 -6.55
C ILE A 246 11.66 -22.69 -7.10
N ALA A 247 11.51 -24.01 -6.95
CA ALA A 247 10.33 -24.73 -7.43
C ALA A 247 9.05 -24.22 -6.77
N PHE A 248 9.06 -24.05 -5.44
CA PHE A 248 7.97 -23.47 -4.67
C PHE A 248 7.58 -22.07 -5.17
N CYS A 249 8.56 -21.20 -5.39
CA CYS A 249 8.32 -19.84 -5.88
C CYS A 249 7.69 -19.84 -7.27
N LEU A 250 8.18 -20.69 -8.18
CA LEU A 250 7.64 -20.82 -9.52
C LEU A 250 6.21 -21.37 -9.51
N LEU A 251 5.95 -22.44 -8.76
CA LEU A 251 4.61 -23.03 -8.62
C LEU A 251 3.58 -22.02 -8.10
N LYS A 252 3.97 -21.21 -7.11
CA LYS A 252 3.06 -20.31 -6.41
C LYS A 252 2.89 -18.96 -7.09
N PHE A 253 3.96 -18.40 -7.67
CA PHE A 253 3.98 -17.00 -8.11
C PHE A 253 4.21 -16.80 -9.60
N SER A 254 4.65 -17.82 -10.35
CA SER A 254 4.92 -17.65 -11.78
C SER A 254 3.63 -17.39 -12.57
N PRO A 255 3.56 -16.35 -13.41
CA PRO A 255 2.44 -16.15 -14.33
C PRO A 255 2.41 -17.18 -15.48
N HIS A 256 3.45 -18.00 -15.65
CA HIS A 256 3.59 -18.91 -16.78
C HIS A 256 3.34 -20.36 -16.38
N TRP A 257 2.25 -20.95 -16.89
CA TRP A 257 1.80 -22.30 -16.51
C TRP A 257 2.84 -23.40 -16.82
N TYR A 258 3.56 -23.31 -17.93
CA TYR A 258 4.56 -24.31 -18.32
C TYR A 258 5.73 -24.36 -17.32
N LEU A 259 6.13 -23.21 -16.75
CA LEU A 259 7.14 -23.18 -15.70
C LEU A 259 6.65 -23.88 -14.44
N ARG A 260 5.35 -23.79 -14.10
CA ARG A 260 4.78 -24.50 -12.94
C ARG A 260 4.83 -26.02 -13.12
N VAL A 261 4.64 -26.51 -14.35
CA VAL A 261 4.74 -27.95 -14.65
C VAL A 261 6.18 -28.45 -14.60
N VAL A 262 7.14 -27.65 -15.08
CA VAL A 262 8.56 -28.03 -15.14
C VAL A 262 9.28 -27.81 -13.81
N ALA A 263 8.84 -26.86 -12.98
CA ALA A 263 9.53 -26.47 -11.75
C ALA A 263 9.84 -27.64 -10.78
N PRO A 264 8.93 -28.61 -10.55
CA PRO A 264 9.21 -29.75 -9.67
C PRO A 264 10.31 -30.69 -10.18
N ILE A 265 10.62 -30.69 -11.47
CA ILE A 265 11.65 -31.56 -12.05
C ILE A 265 13.04 -31.18 -11.52
N TRP A 266 13.27 -29.88 -11.29
CA TRP A 266 14.56 -29.37 -10.84
C TRP A 266 15.00 -29.91 -9.46
N PRO A 267 14.21 -29.81 -8.37
CA PRO A 267 14.59 -30.37 -7.07
C PRO A 267 14.72 -31.90 -7.09
N VAL A 268 13.92 -32.61 -7.90
CA VAL A 268 14.07 -34.05 -8.07
C VAL A 268 15.43 -34.38 -8.69
N LEU A 269 15.78 -33.70 -9.78
CA LEU A 269 17.07 -33.90 -10.47
C LEU A 269 18.26 -33.52 -9.58
N MET A 270 18.15 -32.44 -8.82
CA MET A 270 19.19 -32.03 -7.86
C MET A 270 19.30 -33.03 -6.70
N GLY A 271 18.19 -33.54 -6.18
CA GLY A 271 18.16 -34.59 -5.16
C GLY A 271 18.91 -35.84 -5.60
N PHE A 272 18.57 -36.40 -6.77
CA PHE A 272 19.32 -37.54 -7.32
C PHE A 272 20.80 -37.22 -7.53
N THR A 273 21.11 -36.01 -7.97
CA THR A 273 22.50 -35.57 -8.20
C THR A 273 23.32 -35.58 -6.92
N ILE A 274 22.81 -34.98 -5.83
CA ILE A 274 23.60 -34.86 -4.59
C ILE A 274 23.81 -36.20 -3.89
N LEU A 275 22.83 -37.11 -3.97
CA LEU A 275 22.89 -38.45 -3.38
C LEU A 275 23.78 -39.40 -4.21
N ALA A 276 23.56 -39.47 -5.53
CA ALA A 276 24.32 -40.37 -6.41
C ALA A 276 25.81 -40.00 -6.48
N THR A 277 26.14 -38.72 -6.24
CA THR A 277 27.53 -38.25 -6.21
C THR A 277 28.17 -38.31 -4.83
N ALA A 278 27.47 -38.85 -3.82
CA ALA A 278 27.92 -38.96 -2.44
C ALA A 278 28.39 -37.63 -1.81
N ASN A 279 27.81 -36.51 -2.27
CA ASN A 279 28.13 -35.20 -1.70
C ASN A 279 27.29 -34.90 -0.45
N HIS A 280 26.13 -35.55 -0.32
CA HIS A 280 25.12 -35.24 0.68
C HIS A 280 24.31 -36.49 1.07
N PHE A 281 23.78 -36.47 2.29
CA PHE A 281 22.85 -37.43 2.87
C PHE A 281 21.39 -37.02 2.64
N ILE A 282 20.42 -37.92 2.67
CA ILE A 282 18.99 -37.55 2.54
C ILE A 282 18.56 -36.58 3.64
N LEU A 283 18.99 -36.83 4.87
CA LEU A 283 18.62 -36.01 6.01
C LEU A 283 19.17 -34.59 5.89
N ASP A 284 20.32 -34.41 5.26
CA ASP A 284 20.86 -33.07 5.00
C ASP A 284 20.04 -32.30 3.97
N ALA A 285 19.39 -33.00 3.03
CA ALA A 285 18.51 -32.43 2.03
C ALA A 285 17.21 -31.98 2.69
N VAL A 286 16.68 -32.78 3.62
CA VAL A 286 15.53 -32.41 4.47
C VAL A 286 15.84 -31.17 5.30
N VAL A 287 17.00 -31.14 5.99
CA VAL A 287 17.42 -29.98 6.77
C VAL A 287 17.60 -28.76 5.85
N GLY A 288 18.18 -28.92 4.66
CA GLY A 288 18.29 -27.87 3.64
C GLY A 288 16.94 -27.26 3.27
N ALA A 289 15.94 -28.09 2.99
CA ALA A 289 14.58 -27.62 2.72
C ALA A 289 14.00 -26.87 3.93
N CYS A 290 14.11 -27.42 5.15
CA CYS A 290 13.65 -26.77 6.37
C CYS A 290 14.30 -25.40 6.61
N VAL A 291 15.61 -25.27 6.34
CA VAL A 291 16.35 -24.01 6.45
C VAL A 291 15.78 -22.97 5.48
N THR A 292 15.57 -23.33 4.21
CA THR A 292 15.01 -22.38 3.22
C THR A 292 13.60 -21.92 3.56
N PHE A 293 12.71 -22.82 4.03
CA PHE A 293 11.36 -22.43 4.45
C PHE A 293 11.34 -21.61 5.74
N THR A 294 12.24 -21.91 6.69
CA THR A 294 12.42 -21.09 7.89
C THR A 294 12.91 -19.70 7.51
N ALA A 295 13.90 -19.62 6.61
CA ALA A 295 14.39 -18.35 6.09
C ALA A 295 13.26 -17.57 5.39
N TYR A 296 12.41 -18.26 4.61
CA TYR A 296 11.25 -17.64 3.96
C TYR A 296 10.25 -17.09 4.96
N ARG A 297 9.96 -17.82 6.04
CA ARG A 297 9.00 -17.41 7.08
C ARG A 297 9.49 -16.21 7.89
N PHE A 298 10.78 -16.09 8.10
CA PHE A 298 11.42 -15.09 8.97
C PHE A 298 12.33 -14.10 8.22
N ASN A 299 12.21 -14.00 6.89
CA ASN A 299 13.06 -13.15 6.05
C ASN A 299 13.07 -11.65 6.43
N ARG A 300 12.07 -11.19 7.21
CA ARG A 300 12.01 -9.81 7.74
C ARG A 300 13.12 -9.51 8.75
N ALA A 301 13.76 -10.52 9.35
CA ALA A 301 14.92 -10.32 10.23
C ALA A 301 16.07 -9.59 9.51
N MET A 302 16.23 -9.80 8.20
CA MET A 302 17.22 -9.09 7.39
C MET A 302 17.00 -7.57 7.31
N LEU A 303 15.80 -7.07 7.68
CA LEU A 303 15.52 -5.63 7.69
C LEU A 303 16.25 -4.89 8.82
N VAL A 304 16.81 -5.61 9.80
CA VAL A 304 17.70 -5.03 10.83
C VAL A 304 18.94 -4.37 10.20
N LEU A 305 19.33 -4.79 9.00
CA LEU A 305 20.47 -4.22 8.26
C LEU A 305 20.10 -2.98 7.42
N LEU A 306 18.83 -2.53 7.41
CA LEU A 306 18.41 -1.32 6.69
C LEU A 306 19.17 -0.05 7.11
N PRO A 307 19.48 0.19 8.41
CA PRO A 307 20.27 1.36 8.79
C PRO A 307 21.66 1.37 8.16
N VAL A 308 22.31 0.19 8.08
CA VAL A 308 23.63 0.03 7.45
C VAL A 308 23.54 0.33 5.96
N GLU A 309 22.50 -0.17 5.29
CA GLU A 309 22.20 0.17 3.90
C GLU A 309 22.09 1.68 3.71
N ARG A 310 21.30 2.38 4.53
CA ARG A 310 21.12 3.84 4.44
C ARG A 310 22.43 4.62 4.61
N VAL A 311 23.27 4.21 5.57
CA VAL A 311 24.59 4.82 5.78
C VAL A 311 25.48 4.63 4.55
N LEU A 312 25.47 3.44 3.95
CA LEU A 312 26.27 3.14 2.75
C LEU A 312 25.81 3.96 1.55
N PHE A 313 24.50 4.08 1.30
CA PHE A 313 23.97 4.94 0.24
C PHE A 313 24.31 6.41 0.46
N ARG A 314 24.29 6.88 1.71
CA ARG A 314 24.70 8.25 2.08
C ARG A 314 26.20 8.48 1.81
N LEU A 315 27.06 7.54 2.21
CA LEU A 315 28.51 7.60 1.96
C LEU A 315 28.85 7.58 0.47
N LEU A 316 28.16 6.75 -0.30
CA LEU A 316 28.37 6.61 -1.75
C LEU A 316 27.67 7.70 -2.57
N ARG A 317 26.86 8.56 -1.94
CA ARG A 317 26.10 9.63 -2.62
C ARG A 317 25.16 9.09 -3.71
N ILE A 318 24.53 7.95 -3.44
CA ILE A 318 23.65 7.23 -4.38
C ILE A 318 22.20 7.31 -3.88
N GLU A 319 21.26 7.62 -4.78
CA GLU A 319 19.83 7.47 -4.51
C GLU A 319 19.31 6.09 -4.96
N LYS A 320 18.46 5.47 -4.14
CA LYS A 320 17.87 4.16 -4.43
C LYS A 320 16.70 4.32 -5.42
N PRO A 321 16.67 3.58 -6.54
CA PRO A 321 15.58 3.68 -7.50
C PRO A 321 14.27 3.11 -6.94
N ASP A 322 13.16 3.82 -7.19
CA ASP A 322 11.82 3.39 -6.76
C ASP A 322 11.37 2.10 -7.45
N TYR A 323 11.14 1.04 -6.66
CA TYR A 323 10.73 -0.29 -7.14
C TYR A 323 9.31 -0.31 -7.72
N TYR A 324 8.46 0.65 -7.35
CA TYR A 324 7.04 0.68 -7.75
C TYR A 324 6.79 1.00 -9.23
N SER A 325 7.81 1.36 -10.00
CA SER A 325 7.69 1.81 -11.39
C SER A 325 7.96 0.73 -12.47
N GLN A 326 8.17 -0.53 -12.09
CA GLN A 326 8.83 -1.53 -12.96
C GLN A 326 7.93 -2.56 -13.66
N ASN A 327 6.64 -2.67 -13.35
CA ASN A 327 5.82 -3.73 -13.93
C ASN A 327 5.07 -3.20 -15.19
N PRO A 328 5.18 -3.82 -16.37
CA PRO A 328 4.32 -3.47 -17.51
C PRO A 328 2.84 -3.70 -17.19
N LEU A 329 2.56 -4.63 -16.26
CA LEU A 329 1.23 -4.85 -15.66
C LEU A 329 0.89 -3.82 -14.57
N SER A 330 1.85 -3.07 -14.04
CA SER A 330 1.62 -1.90 -13.17
C SER A 330 1.44 -0.60 -13.96
N LYS A 331 1.43 -0.65 -15.31
CA LYS A 331 0.69 0.39 -16.07
C LYS A 331 -0.80 0.39 -15.73
N CYS A 332 -1.28 -0.67 -15.09
CA CYS A 332 -2.58 -0.75 -14.46
C CYS A 332 -2.44 -1.13 -12.97
N ARG A 333 -1.89 -0.27 -12.08
CA ARG A 333 -2.22 -0.17 -10.63
C ARG A 333 -1.18 0.63 -9.80
N PRO A 334 -1.59 1.21 -8.65
CA PRO A 334 -1.02 2.43 -8.06
C PRO A 334 0.06 2.16 -7.02
N ALA A 335 0.97 3.13 -6.88
CA ALA A 335 1.90 3.22 -5.76
C ALA A 335 1.15 3.75 -4.52
N VAL A 336 0.83 2.87 -3.57
CA VAL A 336 0.47 3.26 -2.21
C VAL A 336 1.68 3.01 -1.33
N ALA A 337 2.38 4.08 -0.97
CA ALA A 337 3.37 4.09 0.10
C ALA A 337 2.89 5.05 1.19
N TYR A 338 2.28 4.50 2.24
CA TYR A 338 2.21 5.19 3.53
C TYR A 338 3.52 4.90 4.27
N ASN A 339 4.44 5.86 4.28
CA ASN A 339 5.40 6.01 5.37
C ASN A 339 5.02 7.30 6.10
N GLY A 340 5.05 7.24 7.43
CA GLY A 340 4.46 8.25 8.30
C GLY A 340 4.90 9.69 8.00
N ILE A 341 3.93 10.58 8.14
CA ILE A 341 4.07 12.00 8.44
C ILE A 341 5.28 12.68 7.77
N ARG A 342 5.12 13.06 6.51
CA ARG A 342 5.69 14.30 5.97
C ARG A 342 4.57 15.05 5.24
N SER A 343 3.97 15.98 5.95
CA SER A 343 3.09 17.03 5.41
C SER A 343 3.96 17.99 4.60
N SER A 344 3.77 18.01 3.27
CA SER A 344 4.04 19.16 2.36
C SER A 344 4.26 18.76 0.89
N HIS A 345 3.82 17.58 0.43
CA HIS A 345 3.64 17.33 -1.01
C HIS A 345 2.27 16.69 -1.23
N PHE A 346 1.24 17.51 -1.41
CA PHE A 346 -0.08 17.05 -1.86
C PHE A 346 0.05 16.45 -3.26
N THR A 347 0.34 15.15 -3.35
CA THR A 347 0.04 14.39 -4.56
C THR A 347 -1.47 14.24 -4.58
N ILE A 348 -2.13 15.12 -5.32
CA ILE A 348 -3.58 15.09 -5.52
C ILE A 348 -3.94 13.74 -6.17
N PHE A 349 -4.64 12.87 -5.43
CA PHE A 349 -5.05 11.55 -5.91
C PHE A 349 -6.38 11.66 -6.67
N THR A 350 -6.36 11.66 -8.00
CA THR A 350 -7.56 11.64 -8.86
C THR A 350 -7.99 10.20 -9.16
N ILE A 351 -9.25 9.83 -8.86
CA ILE A 351 -9.90 8.69 -9.50
C ILE A 351 -10.27 9.13 -10.90
N SER A 352 -9.47 8.71 -11.87
CA SER A 352 -9.58 9.17 -13.27
C SER A 352 -10.60 8.36 -14.06
N HIS A 353 -10.71 7.05 -13.76
CA HIS A 353 -11.68 6.17 -14.38
C HIS A 353 -12.15 5.08 -13.39
N VAL A 354 -13.46 4.97 -13.20
CA VAL A 354 -14.10 3.75 -12.68
C VAL A 354 -14.44 2.87 -13.88
N PHE A 355 -13.53 1.98 -14.29
CA PHE A 355 -13.86 0.95 -15.28
C PHE A 355 -14.71 -0.14 -14.62
N ALA A 356 -16.03 -0.08 -14.82
CA ALA A 356 -16.91 -1.20 -14.55
C ALA A 356 -16.92 -2.13 -15.78
N HIS A 357 -15.98 -3.07 -15.86
CA HIS A 357 -16.33 -4.37 -16.45
C HIS A 357 -17.23 -5.08 -15.43
N PRO A 358 -18.22 -5.90 -15.84
CA PRO A 358 -19.06 -6.62 -14.90
C PRO A 358 -18.17 -7.42 -13.94
N GLY A 359 -18.15 -7.02 -12.66
CA GLY A 359 -17.38 -7.66 -11.60
C GLY A 359 -15.94 -7.17 -11.37
N ARG A 360 -15.49 -6.00 -11.85
CA ARG A 360 -14.16 -5.45 -11.46
C ARG A 360 -14.23 -3.97 -11.11
N ILE A 361 -13.62 -3.57 -9.99
CA ILE A 361 -13.25 -2.18 -9.72
C ILE A 361 -11.77 -2.02 -10.07
N CYS A 362 -11.48 -1.24 -11.10
CA CYS A 362 -10.16 -0.65 -11.26
C CYS A 362 -10.25 0.79 -10.79
N LEU A 363 -9.71 1.09 -9.60
CA LEU A 363 -9.43 2.46 -9.20
C LEU A 363 -8.13 2.87 -9.91
N GLU A 364 -8.26 3.52 -11.07
CA GLU A 364 -7.13 4.12 -11.76
C GLU A 364 -6.80 5.45 -11.08
N PHE A 365 -5.74 5.45 -10.29
CA PHE A 365 -5.16 6.68 -9.76
C PHE A 365 -4.08 7.14 -10.72
N ARG A 366 -4.38 8.16 -11.55
CA ARG A 366 -3.36 8.75 -12.43
C ARG A 366 -2.66 9.91 -11.73
N ALA A 367 -1.33 9.88 -11.74
CA ALA A 367 -0.52 11.08 -11.59
C ALA A 367 -0.47 11.87 -12.91
N GLU A 368 -1.63 12.05 -13.56
CA GLU A 368 -1.74 12.97 -14.69
C GLU A 368 -1.75 14.41 -14.17
N GLN A 369 -1.31 15.34 -15.01
CA GLN A 369 -1.42 16.75 -14.64
C GLN A 369 -2.89 17.03 -14.31
N PRO A 370 -3.18 17.58 -13.12
CA PRO A 370 -4.54 17.91 -12.77
C PRO A 370 -5.14 18.75 -13.90
N GLY A 371 -6.32 18.34 -14.38
CA GLY A 371 -7.12 19.13 -15.32
C GLY A 371 -7.38 20.55 -14.82
N ARG A 372 -8.05 21.38 -15.62
CA ARG A 372 -8.39 22.74 -15.16
C ARG A 372 -9.49 22.69 -14.09
N ARG A 373 -9.32 23.46 -13.02
CA ARG A 373 -10.37 23.72 -12.02
C ARG A 373 -11.12 25.01 -12.36
N GLY A 374 -12.36 25.15 -11.86
CA GLY A 374 -13.12 26.40 -11.95
C GLY A 374 -13.62 26.76 -13.37
N VAL A 375 -13.66 25.80 -14.30
CA VAL A 375 -14.17 26.04 -15.66
C VAL A 375 -15.71 25.98 -15.74
N TYR A 376 -16.36 25.34 -14.75
CA TYR A 376 -17.81 25.12 -14.72
C TYR A 376 -18.66 26.40 -14.81
N SER A 377 -18.20 27.50 -14.21
CA SER A 377 -18.88 28.80 -14.27
C SER A 377 -18.90 29.38 -15.69
N TYR A 378 -17.88 29.09 -16.50
CA TYR A 378 -17.75 29.56 -17.89
C TYR A 378 -18.40 28.62 -18.92
N MET A 379 -18.90 27.45 -18.49
CA MET A 379 -19.59 26.49 -19.36
C MET A 379 -21.01 26.95 -19.66
N ASN A 380 -21.48 26.64 -20.87
CA ASN A 380 -22.89 26.78 -21.21
C ASN A 380 -23.73 25.67 -20.56
N ILE A 381 -25.06 25.84 -20.57
CA ILE A 381 -25.96 24.92 -19.86
C ILE A 381 -25.92 23.47 -20.37
N LEU A 382 -25.71 23.26 -21.67
CA LEU A 382 -25.62 21.92 -22.26
C LEU A 382 -24.32 21.21 -21.84
N GLU A 383 -23.23 21.96 -21.71
CA GLU A 383 -21.96 21.46 -21.20
C GLU A 383 -22.05 21.07 -19.72
N ARG A 384 -22.75 21.89 -18.90
CA ARG A 384 -23.03 21.56 -17.50
C ARG A 384 -23.85 20.27 -17.38
N TYR A 385 -24.85 20.05 -18.23
CA TYR A 385 -25.60 18.79 -18.24
C TYR A 385 -24.74 17.57 -18.58
N LYS A 386 -23.76 17.70 -19.48
CA LYS A 386 -22.80 16.61 -19.76
C LYS A 386 -21.95 16.24 -18.53
N ILE A 387 -21.58 17.23 -17.72
CA ILE A 387 -20.86 16.98 -16.45
C ILE A 387 -21.78 16.24 -15.47
N ILE A 388 -23.03 16.69 -15.33
CA ILE A 388 -24.02 16.04 -14.46
C ILE A 388 -24.26 14.58 -14.90
N ASP A 389 -24.40 14.31 -16.20
CA ASP A 389 -24.56 12.95 -16.73
C ASP A 389 -23.38 12.04 -16.37
N GLN A 390 -22.15 12.54 -16.48
CA GLN A 390 -20.95 11.78 -16.09
C GLN A 390 -20.89 11.51 -14.58
N ILE A 391 -21.31 12.45 -13.75
CA ILE A 391 -21.39 12.24 -12.30
C ILE A 391 -22.40 11.14 -11.98
N VAL A 392 -23.60 11.21 -12.56
CA VAL A 392 -24.64 10.19 -12.36
C VAL A 392 -24.17 8.82 -12.84
N ASP A 393 -23.40 8.74 -13.94
CA ASP A 393 -22.81 7.49 -14.42
C ASP A 393 -21.71 6.94 -13.48
N ILE A 394 -20.88 7.81 -12.89
CA ILE A 394 -19.90 7.42 -11.87
C ILE A 394 -20.63 6.89 -10.63
N GLU A 395 -21.61 7.63 -10.13
CA GLU A 395 -22.47 7.25 -9.00
C GLU A 395 -23.18 5.92 -9.22
N LYS A 396 -23.68 5.69 -10.44
CA LYS A 396 -24.28 4.42 -10.85
C LYS A 396 -23.31 3.26 -10.74
N LYS A 397 -22.08 3.47 -11.21
CA LYS A 397 -21.03 2.45 -11.12
C LYS A 397 -20.67 2.15 -9.67
N LEU A 398 -20.63 3.17 -8.81
CA LEU A 398 -20.38 3.00 -7.36
C LEU A 398 -21.52 2.25 -6.67
N ALA A 399 -22.77 2.54 -7.02
CA ALA A 399 -23.95 1.90 -6.43
C ALA A 399 -24.04 0.39 -6.72
N VAL A 400 -23.41 -0.11 -7.79
CA VAL A 400 -23.41 -1.55 -8.13
C VAL A 400 -22.38 -2.34 -7.31
N LEU A 401 -21.44 -1.66 -6.65
CA LEU A 401 -20.35 -2.30 -5.91
C LEU A 401 -20.86 -2.91 -4.61
N LYS A 402 -20.55 -4.19 -4.38
CA LYS A 402 -20.96 -4.94 -3.19
C LYS A 402 -19.78 -5.17 -2.27
N PHE A 403 -19.71 -4.38 -1.20
CA PHE A 403 -18.69 -4.57 -0.17
C PHE A 403 -19.12 -5.62 0.87
N PRO A 404 -18.17 -6.31 1.53
CA PRO A 404 -18.49 -7.38 2.49
C PRO A 404 -18.87 -6.88 3.88
N ALA A 405 -18.59 -5.62 4.22
CA ALA A 405 -18.82 -5.03 5.54
C ALA A 405 -18.83 -3.49 5.46
N TYR A 406 -19.29 -2.84 6.53
CA TYR A 406 -19.12 -1.40 6.74
C TYR A 406 -17.75 -1.08 7.35
N GLY A 407 -17.18 0.07 7.01
CA GLY A 407 -15.88 0.53 7.49
C GLY A 407 -14.99 1.14 6.41
N SER A 408 -13.72 1.34 6.73
CA SER A 408 -12.74 1.93 5.81
C SER A 408 -11.93 0.85 5.08
N LEU A 409 -11.40 1.22 3.91
CA LEU A 409 -10.57 0.35 3.08
C LEU A 409 -9.11 0.41 3.56
N TYR A 410 -8.52 -0.74 3.87
CA TYR A 410 -7.13 -0.86 4.32
C TYR A 410 -6.33 -1.82 3.45
N LEU A 411 -5.00 -1.65 3.51
CA LEU A 411 -4.07 -2.70 3.12
C LEU A 411 -4.12 -3.82 4.16
N ARG A 412 -4.33 -5.05 3.69
CA ARG A 412 -4.43 -6.25 4.53
C ARG A 412 -3.19 -6.45 5.39
N ASP A 413 -2.02 -6.18 4.84
CA ASP A 413 -0.74 -6.32 5.55
C ASP A 413 -0.58 -5.32 6.71
N SER A 414 -1.24 -4.16 6.65
CA SER A 414 -1.22 -3.14 7.70
C SER A 414 -2.10 -3.54 8.90
N MET A 415 -3.20 -4.26 8.65
CA MET A 415 -4.17 -4.66 9.69
C MET A 415 -3.80 -5.94 10.42
N LEU A 416 -2.90 -6.76 9.87
CA LEU A 416 -2.42 -8.00 10.50
C LEU A 416 -1.62 -7.76 11.80
N LEU A 417 -1.21 -6.51 12.08
CA LEU A 417 -0.41 -6.14 13.25
C LEU A 417 -1.25 -5.94 14.52
N ASP A 418 -2.52 -5.54 14.40
CA ASP A 418 -3.33 -5.05 15.54
C ASP A 418 -4.41 -6.03 16.02
N GLY A 419 -4.56 -7.20 15.38
CA GLY A 419 -5.58 -8.19 15.76
C GLY A 419 -7.02 -7.73 15.56
N THR A 420 -7.24 -6.61 14.87
CA THR A 420 -8.54 -6.03 14.53
C THR A 420 -9.30 -6.90 13.53
N ARG A 421 -10.64 -6.98 13.67
CA ARG A 421 -11.50 -7.68 12.71
C ARG A 421 -11.35 -7.05 11.33
N GLN A 422 -11.14 -7.89 10.32
CA GLN A 422 -11.03 -7.49 8.92
C GLN A 422 -11.91 -8.38 8.05
N HIS A 423 -12.48 -7.79 7.01
CA HIS A 423 -13.28 -8.48 6.00
C HIS A 423 -12.54 -8.40 4.66
N ALA A 424 -12.07 -9.53 4.15
CA ALA A 424 -11.41 -9.57 2.85
C ALA A 424 -12.40 -9.19 1.75
N LEU A 425 -11.94 -8.43 0.76
CA LEU A 425 -12.76 -8.14 -0.41
C LEU A 425 -12.98 -9.42 -1.24
N PRO A 426 -14.15 -9.57 -1.89
CA PRO A 426 -14.38 -10.62 -2.88
C PRO A 426 -13.30 -10.64 -3.96
N ALA A 427 -12.94 -11.84 -4.44
CA ALA A 427 -11.88 -12.03 -5.44
C ALA A 427 -12.14 -11.30 -6.77
N ASP A 428 -13.41 -10.99 -7.06
CA ASP A 428 -13.83 -10.18 -8.21
C ASP A 428 -13.31 -8.74 -8.11
N PHE A 429 -13.33 -8.16 -6.89
CA PHE A 429 -12.85 -6.81 -6.60
C PHE A 429 -11.34 -6.77 -6.35
N ASP A 430 -10.81 -7.75 -5.63
CA ASP A 430 -9.41 -7.84 -5.26
C ASP A 430 -8.82 -9.24 -5.52
N PRO A 431 -8.45 -9.55 -6.77
CA PRO A 431 -7.87 -10.84 -7.14
C PRO A 431 -6.54 -11.13 -6.44
N ASP A 432 -5.84 -10.07 -6.00
CA ASP A 432 -4.52 -10.15 -5.37
C ASP A 432 -4.61 -10.30 -3.84
N GLY A 433 -5.80 -10.12 -3.25
CA GLY A 433 -6.06 -10.23 -1.82
C GLY A 433 -5.28 -9.22 -0.96
N GLN A 434 -4.95 -8.05 -1.52
CA GLN A 434 -4.17 -6.99 -0.91
C GLN A 434 -4.97 -6.09 0.03
N PHE A 435 -6.28 -6.01 -0.17
CA PHE A 435 -7.15 -5.05 0.52
C PHE A 435 -8.17 -5.76 1.40
N CYS A 436 -8.57 -5.08 2.48
CA CYS A 436 -9.63 -5.51 3.36
C CYS A 436 -10.45 -4.32 3.86
N ILE A 437 -11.70 -4.57 4.24
CA ILE A 437 -12.49 -3.64 5.02
C ILE A 437 -12.17 -3.85 6.49
N GLY A 438 -11.71 -2.78 7.13
CA GLY A 438 -11.41 -2.73 8.56
C GLY A 438 -12.37 -1.79 9.30
N PRO A 439 -12.09 -1.47 10.58
CA PRO A 439 -12.85 -0.46 11.32
C PRO A 439 -12.91 0.87 10.57
N SER A 440 -13.96 1.67 10.76
CA SER A 440 -13.98 2.99 10.14
C SER A 440 -12.86 3.89 10.71
N CYS A 441 -12.18 4.65 9.83
CA CYS A 441 -11.32 5.77 10.23
C CYS A 441 -12.13 6.91 10.89
N SER A 442 -13.44 6.97 10.63
CA SER A 442 -14.36 7.85 11.35
C SER A 442 -14.62 7.28 12.74
N ARG A 443 -14.43 8.11 13.77
CA ARG A 443 -14.50 7.77 15.21
C ARG A 443 -15.87 7.28 15.72
N SER A 444 -16.77 6.93 14.81
CA SER A 444 -18.11 6.43 15.02
C SER A 444 -18.16 5.11 15.81
N VAL A 445 -19.21 4.96 16.61
CA VAL A 445 -19.43 3.96 17.67
C VAL A 445 -19.63 2.51 17.17
N TRP A 446 -19.37 2.21 15.90
CA TRP A 446 -19.57 0.88 15.30
C TRP A 446 -18.54 -0.19 15.74
N HIS A 447 -17.94 -0.02 16.92
CA HIS A 447 -16.70 -0.70 17.27
C HIS A 447 -16.82 -2.15 17.74
N ARG A 448 -18.01 -2.73 18.00
CA ARG A 448 -18.04 -4.09 18.62
C ARG A 448 -19.10 -5.11 18.19
N ARG A 449 -20.22 -4.76 17.54
CA ARG A 449 -21.29 -5.77 17.31
C ARG A 449 -22.10 -5.69 16.01
N SER A 450 -21.87 -4.70 15.15
CA SER A 450 -22.79 -4.46 14.03
C SER A 450 -22.33 -5.02 12.68
N ALA A 451 -21.23 -5.75 12.64
CA ALA A 451 -20.80 -6.48 11.45
C ALA A 451 -21.84 -7.52 10.98
N ASP A 452 -22.83 -7.85 11.82
CA ASP A 452 -23.86 -8.85 11.56
C ASP A 452 -25.24 -8.23 11.21
N VAL A 453 -25.39 -6.90 11.14
CA VAL A 453 -26.68 -6.28 10.78
C VAL A 453 -26.77 -6.14 9.26
N HIS A 454 -27.30 -7.19 8.63
CA HIS A 454 -27.70 -7.17 7.22
C HIS A 454 -29.02 -6.41 7.09
N MET A 455 -28.98 -5.12 6.76
CA MET A 455 -30.16 -4.41 6.24
C MET A 455 -30.26 -4.71 4.74
N PRO A 456 -31.28 -5.45 4.27
CA PRO A 456 -31.34 -5.98 2.91
C PRO A 456 -31.22 -4.92 1.81
N ASP A 457 -31.68 -3.69 2.07
CA ASP A 457 -31.76 -2.61 1.09
C ASP A 457 -30.78 -1.45 1.32
N ALA A 458 -30.00 -1.47 2.41
CA ALA A 458 -29.14 -0.37 2.82
C ALA A 458 -27.65 -0.74 2.89
N GLY A 459 -27.22 -1.76 2.13
CA GLY A 459 -25.91 -2.40 2.21
C GLY A 459 -24.68 -1.47 2.20
N PRO A 460 -23.46 -2.02 2.35
CA PRO A 460 -22.24 -1.21 2.41
C PRO A 460 -21.90 -0.61 1.04
N PHE A 461 -22.24 0.67 0.86
CA PHE A 461 -21.93 1.45 -0.33
C PHE A 461 -20.72 2.35 -0.08
N LEU A 462 -19.84 2.45 -1.07
CA LEU A 462 -18.79 3.45 -1.10
C LEU A 462 -19.31 4.68 -1.85
N TRP A 463 -19.34 5.84 -1.20
CA TRP A 463 -19.83 7.08 -1.79
C TRP A 463 -18.87 8.24 -1.57
N HIS A 464 -18.86 9.22 -2.49
CA HIS A 464 -18.13 10.47 -2.29
C HIS A 464 -19.02 11.46 -1.57
N THR A 465 -18.83 11.64 -0.28
CA THR A 465 -19.67 12.58 0.47
C THR A 465 -19.33 14.03 0.09
N ASP A 466 -18.07 14.40 -0.11
CA ASP A 466 -17.67 15.82 -0.27
C ASP A 466 -17.50 16.29 -1.74
N LEU A 467 -18.50 16.01 -2.58
CA LEU A 467 -18.38 16.30 -4.01
C LEU A 467 -18.70 17.77 -4.34
N HIS A 468 -17.65 18.59 -4.46
CA HIS A 468 -17.72 19.99 -4.90
C HIS A 468 -16.81 20.23 -6.12
N LEU A 469 -16.98 21.36 -6.82
CA LEU A 469 -16.24 21.67 -8.05
C LEU A 469 -14.71 21.72 -7.88
N GLY A 470 -14.22 21.92 -6.66
CA GLY A 470 -12.79 21.89 -6.33
C GLY A 470 -12.19 20.48 -6.36
N ASN A 471 -13.05 19.46 -6.24
CA ASN A 471 -12.70 18.04 -6.24
C ASN A 471 -12.90 17.37 -7.61
N ILE A 472 -13.38 18.10 -8.62
CA ILE A 472 -13.64 17.60 -9.97
C ILE A 472 -12.63 18.19 -10.95
N PHE A 473 -11.94 17.32 -11.69
CA PHE A 473 -11.03 17.69 -12.77
C PHE A 473 -11.66 17.36 -14.11
N VAL A 474 -11.49 18.28 -15.07
CA VAL A 474 -11.92 18.10 -16.46
C VAL A 474 -10.73 18.02 -17.41
N SER A 475 -10.89 17.40 -18.58
CA SER A 475 -9.80 17.30 -19.56
C SER A 475 -9.32 18.69 -20.01
N PRO A 476 -8.00 18.91 -20.15
CA PRO A 476 -7.48 20.16 -20.70
C PRO A 476 -7.79 20.34 -22.20
N GLU A 477 -8.02 19.24 -22.94
CA GLU A 477 -8.42 19.25 -24.35
C GLU A 477 -9.93 19.45 -24.53
N ASP A 478 -10.75 18.80 -23.69
CA ASP A 478 -12.21 18.93 -23.69
C ASP A 478 -12.74 19.14 -22.25
N PRO A 479 -13.05 20.40 -21.87
CA PRO A 479 -13.56 20.71 -20.54
C PRO A 479 -14.91 20.06 -20.20
N THR A 480 -15.62 19.48 -21.17
CA THR A 480 -16.89 18.78 -20.92
C THR A 480 -16.68 17.35 -20.42
N LEU A 481 -15.46 16.84 -20.41
CA LEU A 481 -15.13 15.49 -19.95
C LEU A 481 -14.47 15.51 -18.58
N ILE A 482 -15.01 14.75 -17.63
CA ILE A 482 -14.41 14.56 -16.30
C ILE A 482 -13.18 13.67 -16.46
N SER A 483 -12.01 14.22 -16.14
CA SER A 483 -10.73 13.52 -16.13
C SER A 483 -10.41 12.90 -14.77
N GLY A 484 -11.04 13.36 -13.69
CA GLY A 484 -11.03 12.64 -12.41
C GLY A 484 -11.65 13.35 -11.23
N ILE A 485 -11.87 12.59 -10.15
CA ILE A 485 -12.42 13.07 -8.87
C ILE A 485 -11.42 12.79 -7.74
N ILE A 486 -11.14 13.77 -6.88
CA ILE A 486 -10.15 13.66 -5.80
C ILE A 486 -10.82 13.60 -4.43
N ASP A 487 -10.00 13.58 -3.37
CA ASP A 487 -10.42 13.69 -1.97
C ASP A 487 -11.20 12.49 -1.40
N TRP A 488 -10.86 11.29 -1.88
CA TRP A 488 -11.43 10.03 -1.41
C TRP A 488 -10.89 9.55 -0.06
N GLN A 489 -10.01 10.32 0.59
CA GLN A 489 -9.31 9.94 1.82
C GLN A 489 -10.24 9.70 3.02
N SER A 490 -11.40 10.35 3.01
CA SER A 490 -12.43 10.21 4.05
C SER A 490 -13.58 9.26 3.63
N ALA A 491 -13.51 8.69 2.42
CA ALA A 491 -14.55 7.80 1.93
C ALA A 491 -14.58 6.49 2.73
N GLN A 492 -15.78 6.02 3.03
CA GLN A 492 -16.01 4.79 3.79
C GLN A 492 -17.15 3.99 3.18
N THR A 493 -17.19 2.70 3.50
CA THR A 493 -18.34 1.85 3.20
C THR A 493 -19.38 2.02 4.31
N ALA A 494 -20.52 2.57 3.96
CA ALA A 494 -21.60 2.90 4.89
C ALA A 494 -22.98 2.71 4.22
N PRO A 495 -24.09 2.77 4.97
CA PRO A 495 -25.41 2.79 4.37
C PRO A 495 -25.58 3.99 3.44
N ILE A 496 -26.23 3.80 2.28
CA ILE A 496 -26.42 4.91 1.31
C ILE A 496 -27.28 6.04 1.90
N LEU A 497 -28.20 5.72 2.81
CA LEU A 497 -29.10 6.70 3.44
C LEU A 497 -28.39 7.76 4.29
N ILE A 498 -27.16 7.52 4.76
CA ILE A 498 -26.36 8.52 5.50
C ILE A 498 -25.32 9.21 4.62
N GLN A 499 -25.23 8.82 3.34
CA GLN A 499 -24.20 9.29 2.41
C GLN A 499 -24.76 10.04 1.21
N ALA A 500 -25.94 9.64 0.71
CA ALA A 500 -26.57 10.23 -0.46
C ALA A 500 -27.02 11.67 -0.17
N ARG A 501 -26.53 12.60 -0.98
CA ARG A 501 -26.85 14.02 -0.95
C ARG A 501 -26.60 14.64 -2.32
N PHE A 502 -27.20 15.79 -2.56
CA PHE A 502 -26.84 16.59 -3.73
C PHE A 502 -25.35 17.00 -3.64
N PRO A 503 -24.60 16.94 -4.74
CA PRO A 503 -23.31 17.61 -4.84
C PRO A 503 -23.46 19.10 -4.50
N ASP A 504 -22.44 19.71 -3.91
CA ASP A 504 -22.49 21.07 -3.35
C ASP A 504 -22.97 22.11 -4.39
N PHE A 505 -22.43 22.04 -5.61
CA PHE A 505 -22.78 22.93 -6.71
C PHE A 505 -24.14 22.62 -7.38
N LEU A 506 -24.85 21.58 -6.93
CA LEU A 506 -26.20 21.19 -7.34
C LEU A 506 -27.16 21.22 -6.15
N GLN A 507 -26.79 21.89 -5.06
CA GLN A 507 -27.65 21.98 -3.90
C GLN A 507 -28.91 22.78 -4.27
N PRO A 508 -30.12 22.23 -4.06
CA PRO A 508 -31.34 22.92 -4.46
C PRO A 508 -31.56 24.23 -3.68
N PRO A 509 -32.10 25.29 -4.31
CA PRO A 509 -32.46 26.53 -3.62
C PRO A 509 -33.65 26.34 -2.66
N GLU A 510 -33.90 27.31 -1.79
CA GLU A 510 -34.92 27.21 -0.72
C GLU A 510 -36.33 26.88 -1.24
N ASN A 511 -36.72 27.45 -2.39
CA ASN A 511 -38.05 27.26 -2.99
C ASN A 511 -38.15 26.01 -3.89
N TYR A 512 -37.20 25.09 -3.79
CA TYR A 512 -37.20 23.87 -4.60
C TYR A 512 -38.28 22.87 -4.17
N SER A 513 -39.04 22.36 -5.14
CA SER A 513 -40.01 21.28 -4.92
C SER A 513 -39.46 19.93 -5.41
N PRO A 514 -39.28 18.92 -4.53
CA PRO A 514 -38.87 17.58 -4.95
C PRO A 514 -39.92 16.89 -5.84
N GLY A 515 -39.47 15.98 -6.72
CA GLY A 515 -40.34 15.23 -7.62
C GLY A 515 -40.45 15.82 -9.04
N ALA A 516 -41.52 15.48 -9.77
CA ALA A 516 -41.64 15.74 -11.20
C ALA A 516 -42.04 17.19 -11.57
N THR A 517 -42.21 18.08 -10.61
CA THR A 517 -42.57 19.49 -10.85
C THR A 517 -41.39 20.23 -11.47
N ALA A 518 -41.61 20.90 -12.60
CA ALA A 518 -40.60 21.71 -13.25
C ALA A 518 -40.36 23.02 -12.49
N PRO A 519 -39.10 23.46 -12.30
CA PRO A 519 -38.81 24.77 -11.74
C PRO A 519 -39.36 25.90 -12.62
N SER A 520 -40.02 26.87 -11.99
CA SER A 520 -40.50 28.10 -12.62
C SER A 520 -39.85 29.32 -11.94
N VAL A 521 -39.73 30.41 -12.69
CA VAL A 521 -39.38 31.70 -12.10
C VAL A 521 -40.52 32.21 -11.20
N PRO A 522 -40.25 33.12 -10.24
CA PRO A 522 -41.29 33.70 -9.40
C PRO A 522 -42.39 34.41 -10.22
N ASP A 523 -43.64 34.35 -9.76
CA ASP A 523 -44.78 34.96 -10.47
C ASP A 523 -44.63 36.50 -10.65
N ASN A 524 -43.88 37.15 -9.77
CA ASN A 524 -43.58 38.58 -9.82
C ASN A 524 -42.27 38.92 -10.55
N PHE A 525 -41.70 37.99 -11.32
CA PHE A 525 -40.39 38.17 -11.97
C PHE A 525 -40.29 39.44 -12.80
N ASP A 526 -41.33 39.78 -13.57
CA ASP A 526 -41.35 40.96 -14.44
C ASP A 526 -41.29 42.28 -13.66
N GLU A 527 -41.73 42.28 -12.40
CA GLU A 527 -41.79 43.45 -11.51
C GLU A 527 -40.51 43.66 -10.69
N LEU A 528 -39.58 42.70 -10.71
CA LEU A 528 -38.33 42.76 -9.96
C LEU A 528 -37.33 43.76 -10.56
N ASP A 529 -36.47 44.30 -9.69
CA ASP A 529 -35.30 45.09 -10.09
C ASP A 529 -34.25 44.23 -10.82
N ALA A 530 -33.31 44.86 -11.51
CA ALA A 530 -32.34 44.16 -12.36
C ALA A 530 -31.48 43.14 -11.57
N ASP A 531 -31.10 43.49 -10.35
CA ASP A 531 -30.28 42.63 -9.49
C ASP A 531 -31.07 41.42 -8.99
N LYS A 532 -32.33 41.61 -8.56
CA LYS A 532 -33.22 40.51 -8.16
C LYS A 532 -33.64 39.63 -9.33
N LYS A 533 -33.81 40.20 -10.53
CA LYS A 533 -34.02 39.41 -11.75
C LYS A 533 -32.82 38.53 -12.06
N ALA A 534 -31.61 39.05 -11.92
CA ALA A 534 -30.39 38.26 -12.09
C ALA A 534 -30.32 37.10 -11.07
N ASN A 535 -30.54 37.38 -9.79
CA ASN A 535 -30.56 36.34 -8.74
C ASN A 535 -31.66 35.29 -8.98
N ALA A 536 -32.88 35.72 -9.32
CA ALA A 536 -33.98 34.79 -9.61
C ALA A 536 -33.70 33.92 -10.85
N THR A 537 -32.95 34.44 -11.82
CA THR A 537 -32.50 33.68 -12.99
C THR A 537 -31.43 32.65 -12.58
N GLU A 538 -30.46 33.03 -11.76
CA GLU A 538 -29.43 32.13 -11.26
C GLU A 538 -30.03 31.00 -10.39
N GLU A 539 -30.96 31.34 -9.49
CA GLU A 539 -31.71 30.35 -8.69
C GLU A 539 -32.52 29.41 -9.59
N HIS A 540 -33.16 29.93 -10.63
CA HIS A 540 -33.92 29.12 -11.59
C HIS A 540 -33.00 28.17 -12.38
N GLU A 541 -31.82 28.63 -12.79
CA GLU A 541 -30.80 27.81 -13.46
C GLU A 541 -30.29 26.70 -12.52
N LEU A 542 -29.99 27.03 -11.26
CA LEU A 542 -29.55 26.05 -10.25
C LEU A 542 -30.66 25.04 -9.94
N ALA A 543 -31.91 25.50 -9.78
CA ALA A 543 -33.07 24.62 -9.60
C ALA A 543 -33.25 23.68 -10.79
N SER A 544 -33.04 24.17 -12.02
CA SER A 544 -33.13 23.36 -13.24
C SER A 544 -32.03 22.30 -13.32
N GLN A 545 -30.80 22.64 -12.93
CA GLN A 545 -29.68 21.68 -12.84
C GLN A 545 -29.90 20.65 -11.74
N SER A 546 -30.35 21.09 -10.55
CA SER A 546 -30.71 20.22 -9.43
C SER A 546 -31.83 19.25 -9.81
N LYS A 547 -32.85 19.74 -10.53
CA LYS A 547 -33.95 18.92 -11.06
C LYS A 547 -33.46 17.89 -12.06
N TYR A 548 -32.58 18.29 -12.97
CA TYR A 548 -31.99 17.38 -13.94
C TYR A 548 -31.22 16.25 -13.24
N TYR A 549 -30.39 16.57 -12.25
CA TYR A 549 -29.70 15.57 -11.43
C TYR A 549 -30.68 14.65 -10.67
N GLU A 550 -31.70 15.22 -10.01
CA GLU A 550 -32.73 14.44 -9.30
C GLU A 550 -33.42 13.43 -10.23
N MET A 551 -33.83 13.88 -11.42
CA MET A 551 -34.53 13.04 -12.40
C MET A 551 -33.61 11.99 -13.03
N SER A 552 -32.34 12.32 -13.26
CA SER A 552 -31.33 11.37 -13.71
C SER A 552 -31.04 10.30 -12.66
N CYS A 553 -31.01 10.68 -11.37
CA CYS A 553 -30.94 9.73 -10.26
C CYS A 553 -32.18 8.84 -10.20
N LEU A 554 -33.39 9.37 -10.38
CA LEU A 554 -34.61 8.55 -10.44
C LEU A 554 -34.56 7.53 -11.60
N ALA A 555 -34.08 7.95 -12.77
CA ALA A 555 -34.04 7.12 -13.97
C ALA A 555 -32.98 6.01 -13.90
N TYR A 556 -31.78 6.33 -13.38
CA TYR A 556 -30.61 5.45 -13.47
C TYR A 556 -30.13 4.88 -12.13
N ASN A 557 -30.40 5.57 -11.01
CA ASN A 557 -29.89 5.28 -9.66
C ASN A 557 -31.00 5.34 -8.61
N ARG A 558 -32.10 4.59 -8.81
CA ARG A 558 -33.30 4.67 -7.98
C ARG A 558 -33.04 4.57 -6.47
N HIS A 559 -32.09 3.73 -6.05
CA HIS A 559 -31.70 3.61 -4.64
C HIS A 559 -31.15 4.91 -4.04
N VAL A 560 -30.38 5.67 -4.82
CA VAL A 560 -29.83 6.97 -4.42
C VAL A 560 -30.94 8.02 -4.37
N TYR A 561 -31.83 8.01 -5.37
CA TYR A 561 -33.02 8.87 -5.38
C TYR A 561 -33.90 8.64 -4.14
N ASP A 562 -34.23 7.39 -3.83
CA ASP A 562 -35.05 7.03 -2.67
C ASP A 562 -34.35 7.42 -1.35
N ALA A 563 -33.02 7.28 -1.29
CA ALA A 563 -32.22 7.71 -0.14
C ALA A 563 -32.21 9.24 0.05
N MET A 564 -32.07 10.02 -1.02
CA MET A 564 -32.11 11.49 -0.98
C MET A 564 -33.51 12.02 -0.59
N LYS A 565 -34.57 11.28 -0.91
CA LYS A 565 -35.95 11.62 -0.53
C LYS A 565 -36.26 11.34 0.94
N LEU A 566 -35.43 10.54 1.61
CA LEU A 566 -35.67 10.15 2.99
C LEU A 566 -35.64 11.36 3.92
N ASP A 567 -36.61 11.43 4.82
CA ASP A 567 -36.69 12.52 5.79
C ASP A 567 -35.41 12.58 6.63
N ARG A 568 -34.82 13.77 6.70
CA ARG A 568 -33.59 14.03 7.45
C ARG A 568 -33.64 13.52 8.88
N ARG A 569 -34.79 13.61 9.54
CA ARG A 569 -34.99 13.13 10.92
C ARG A 569 -34.68 11.65 11.08
N LEU A 570 -34.81 10.83 10.02
CA LEU A 570 -34.57 9.38 10.09
C LEU A 570 -33.09 9.00 10.08
N TRP A 571 -32.22 9.83 9.49
CA TRP A 571 -30.80 9.52 9.34
C TRP A 571 -29.86 10.45 10.12
N GLU A 572 -30.32 11.63 10.52
CA GLU A 572 -29.54 12.63 11.27
C GLU A 572 -28.93 12.12 12.58
N PRO A 573 -29.56 11.23 13.38
CA PRO A 573 -28.91 10.68 14.57
C PRO A 573 -27.60 9.95 14.26
N PHE A 574 -27.52 9.29 13.10
CA PHE A 574 -26.32 8.56 12.68
C PHE A 574 -25.18 9.52 12.35
N THR A 575 -25.46 10.67 11.73
CA THR A 575 -24.45 11.70 11.47
C THR A 575 -24.07 12.46 12.74
N CYS A 576 -25.04 12.84 13.58
CA CYS A 576 -24.77 13.55 14.84
C CYS A 576 -23.98 12.69 15.85
N SER A 577 -24.11 11.37 15.80
CA SER A 577 -23.27 10.48 16.61
C SER A 577 -21.78 10.54 16.25
N GLN A 578 -21.42 11.03 15.05
CA GLN A 578 -20.03 11.20 14.62
C GLN A 578 -19.39 12.47 15.21
N LEU A 579 -20.20 13.50 15.50
CA LEU A 579 -19.76 14.79 16.06
C LEU A 579 -19.39 14.74 17.55
N LEU A 580 -19.55 13.59 18.20
CA LEU A 580 -19.26 13.41 19.63
C LEU A 580 -17.80 13.71 20.01
N SER A 581 -16.88 13.69 19.05
CA SER A 581 -15.47 14.06 19.27
C SER A 581 -15.25 15.56 19.50
N GLU A 582 -16.19 16.42 19.11
CA GLU A 582 -16.11 17.89 19.27
C GLU A 582 -16.86 18.41 20.53
N GLY A 583 -17.32 17.49 21.39
CA GLY A 583 -17.61 17.80 22.79
C GLY A 583 -19.05 18.18 23.15
N SER A 584 -20.00 18.20 22.21
CA SER A 584 -21.41 18.50 22.52
C SER A 584 -22.37 17.34 22.20
N LEU A 585 -23.15 16.93 23.21
CA LEU A 585 -24.27 15.98 23.04
C LEU A 585 -25.54 16.63 22.48
N VAL A 586 -25.54 17.96 22.34
CA VAL A 586 -26.73 18.74 21.97
C VAL A 586 -27.27 18.34 20.59
N PRO A 587 -26.46 18.21 19.51
CA PRO A 587 -26.98 17.83 18.20
C PRO A 587 -27.64 16.45 18.19
N LEU A 588 -27.01 15.46 18.83
CA LEU A 588 -27.55 14.11 18.92
C LEU A 588 -28.86 14.09 19.70
N ARG A 589 -28.92 14.72 20.87
CA ARG A 589 -30.16 14.80 21.66
C ARG A 589 -31.26 15.54 20.88
N ASN A 590 -30.93 16.61 20.16
CA ASN A 590 -31.89 17.36 19.35
C ASN A 590 -32.50 16.46 18.27
N SER A 591 -31.67 15.68 17.55
CA SER A 591 -32.16 14.73 16.55
C SER A 591 -33.10 13.68 17.15
N LEU A 592 -32.81 13.16 18.35
CA LEU A 592 -33.65 12.18 19.04
C LEU A 592 -34.97 12.80 19.54
N VAL A 593 -34.94 14.04 20.03
CA VAL A 593 -36.15 14.77 20.45
C VAL A 593 -37.06 15.02 19.24
N ARG A 594 -36.51 15.40 18.08
CA ARG A 594 -37.29 15.55 16.84
C ARG A 594 -37.95 14.24 16.41
N ILE A 595 -37.22 13.12 16.45
CA ILE A 595 -37.80 11.79 16.19
C ILE A 595 -38.94 11.47 17.16
N PHE A 596 -38.76 11.79 18.45
CA PHE A 596 -39.79 11.54 19.46
C PHE A 596 -41.06 12.36 19.21
N LEU A 597 -40.92 13.65 18.93
CA LEU A 597 -42.06 14.54 18.67
C LEU A 597 -42.79 14.17 17.36
N ASP A 598 -42.03 13.80 16.34
CA ASP A 598 -42.55 13.56 14.99
C ASP A 598 -42.78 12.07 14.67
N TRP A 599 -42.71 11.18 15.66
CA TRP A 599 -42.74 9.72 15.47
C TRP A 599 -43.90 9.24 14.57
N HIS A 600 -45.10 9.77 14.82
CA HIS A 600 -46.31 9.45 14.05
C HIS A 600 -46.29 10.06 12.64
N ILE A 601 -45.72 11.26 12.48
CA ILE A 601 -45.60 11.95 11.19
C ILE A 601 -44.60 11.22 10.29
N LEU A 602 -43.56 10.63 10.89
CA LEU A 602 -42.55 9.83 10.19
C LEU A 602 -43.08 8.45 9.74
N GLY A 603 -44.31 8.07 10.10
CA GLY A 603 -44.91 6.79 9.72
C GLY A 603 -44.23 5.58 10.37
N LEU A 604 -43.52 5.76 11.49
CA LEU A 604 -42.80 4.68 12.16
C LEU A 604 -43.78 3.78 12.95
N PRO A 605 -43.58 2.46 12.94
CA PRO A 605 -44.48 1.54 13.62
C PRO A 605 -44.36 1.63 15.14
N GLY A 606 -45.49 1.45 15.84
CA GLY A 606 -45.53 1.41 17.31
C GLY A 606 -45.34 2.78 17.98
N HIS A 607 -44.83 2.76 19.21
CA HIS A 607 -44.50 3.96 19.97
C HIS A 607 -42.99 4.22 19.98
N CYS A 608 -42.60 5.49 20.06
CA CYS A 608 -41.19 5.87 20.17
C CYS A 608 -40.55 5.19 21.39
N PRO A 609 -39.38 4.52 21.24
CA PRO A 609 -38.67 3.89 22.36
C PRO A 609 -38.04 4.92 23.30
N PHE A 610 -37.82 6.15 22.82
CA PHE A 610 -37.33 7.26 23.62
C PHE A 610 -38.52 7.97 24.28
N LYS A 611 -38.34 8.41 25.53
CA LYS A 611 -39.33 9.20 26.24
C LYS A 611 -38.65 10.44 26.80
N PHE A 612 -39.23 11.60 26.52
CA PHE A 612 -38.80 12.87 27.05
C PHE A 612 -39.98 13.53 27.75
N THR A 613 -39.74 14.11 28.91
CA THR A 613 -40.71 14.96 29.60
C THR A 613 -40.71 16.36 28.98
N GLU A 614 -41.82 17.09 29.10
CA GLU A 614 -41.90 18.48 28.61
C GLU A 614 -40.81 19.38 29.22
N GLU A 615 -40.48 19.17 30.50
CA GLU A 615 -39.42 19.93 31.17
C GLU A 615 -38.02 19.59 30.63
N GLU A 616 -37.75 18.34 30.29
CA GLU A 616 -36.48 17.95 29.64
C GLU A 616 -36.36 18.55 28.24
N ILE A 617 -37.46 18.59 27.48
CA ILE A 617 -37.51 19.20 26.14
C ILE A 617 -37.26 20.71 26.25
N ARG A 618 -37.97 21.40 27.16
CA ARG A 618 -37.80 22.83 27.41
C ARG A 618 -36.37 23.17 27.82
N ARG A 619 -35.79 22.39 28.75
CA ARG A 619 -34.39 22.54 29.17
C ARG A 619 -33.44 22.31 28.00
N HIS A 620 -33.72 21.34 27.13
CA HIS A 620 -32.88 21.05 25.98
C HIS A 620 -32.91 22.17 24.95
N TYR A 621 -34.07 22.78 24.67
CA TYR A 621 -34.14 23.92 23.73
C TYR A 621 -33.27 25.11 24.17
N ASN A 622 -33.20 25.40 25.47
CA ASN A 622 -32.25 26.40 25.99
C ASN A 622 -30.78 26.00 25.73
N GLN A 623 -30.46 24.71 25.71
CA GLN A 623 -29.12 24.22 25.37
C GLN A 623 -28.84 24.27 23.86
N VAL A 624 -29.87 24.03 23.03
CA VAL A 624 -29.79 24.18 21.57
C VAL A 624 -29.47 25.61 21.21
N GLN A 625 -30.19 26.59 21.78
CA GLN A 625 -29.94 28.00 21.55
C GLN A 625 -28.49 28.38 21.90
N ARG A 626 -28.02 28.02 23.10
CA ARG A 626 -26.61 28.26 23.51
C ARG A 626 -25.58 27.58 22.60
N TYR A 627 -25.95 26.45 22.00
CA TYR A 627 -25.07 25.75 21.06
C TYR A 627 -25.05 26.45 19.70
N GLU A 628 -26.18 26.94 19.21
CA GLU A 628 -26.30 27.74 17.99
C GLU A 628 -25.57 29.09 18.13
N ASP A 629 -25.74 29.78 19.25
CA ASP A 629 -25.03 31.04 19.55
C ASP A 629 -23.51 30.84 19.51
N ARG A 630 -23.02 29.74 20.09
CA ARG A 630 -21.60 29.38 20.07
C ARG A 630 -21.11 29.06 18.66
N LYS A 631 -21.90 28.32 17.88
CA LYS A 631 -21.55 27.98 16.50
C LYS A 631 -21.48 29.24 15.63
N TYR A 632 -22.43 30.15 15.81
CA TYR A 632 -22.45 31.44 15.13
C TYR A 632 -21.22 32.28 15.46
N LEU A 633 -20.84 32.35 16.74
CA LEU A 633 -19.60 32.99 17.18
C LEU A 633 -18.36 32.36 16.53
N TRP A 634 -18.30 31.03 16.49
CA TRP A 634 -17.23 30.28 15.83
C TRP A 634 -17.13 30.61 14.34
N ASP A 635 -18.26 30.64 13.63
CA ASP A 635 -18.29 30.93 12.19
C ASP A 635 -17.85 32.37 11.89
N ILE A 636 -18.26 33.34 12.71
CA ILE A 636 -17.75 34.72 12.62
C ILE A 636 -16.25 34.77 12.85
N ALA A 637 -15.76 34.20 13.95
CA ALA A 637 -14.34 34.24 14.29
C ALA A 637 -13.49 33.59 13.20
N LYS A 638 -13.88 32.41 12.70
CA LYS A 638 -13.21 31.73 11.59
C LYS A 638 -13.21 32.58 10.32
N SER A 639 -14.34 33.18 9.96
CA SER A 639 -14.45 34.02 8.77
C SER A 639 -13.57 35.26 8.85
N GLN A 640 -13.55 35.95 9.99
CA GLN A 640 -12.75 37.16 10.19
C GLN A 640 -11.25 36.85 10.25
N LEU A 641 -10.87 35.74 10.89
CA LEU A 641 -9.47 35.31 10.99
C LEU A 641 -8.97 34.58 9.72
N CYS A 642 -9.89 34.20 8.82
CA CYS A 642 -9.65 33.34 7.66
C CYS A 642 -8.90 32.05 8.05
N THR A 643 -9.40 31.36 9.07
CA THR A 643 -8.81 30.12 9.60
C THR A 643 -9.79 28.95 9.51
N ASP A 644 -9.29 27.72 9.67
CA ASP A 644 -10.11 26.51 9.69
C ASP A 644 -10.66 26.21 11.10
N ASP A 645 -11.39 25.09 11.25
CA ASP A 645 -11.98 24.67 12.53
C ASP A 645 -10.93 24.37 13.63
N SER A 646 -9.65 24.23 13.25
CA SER A 646 -8.55 23.98 14.18
C SER A 646 -7.74 25.23 14.52
N GLY A 647 -8.07 26.38 13.93
CA GLY A 647 -7.31 27.63 14.11
C GLY A 647 -5.99 27.64 13.33
N TRP A 648 -5.84 26.80 12.31
CA TRP A 648 -4.64 26.75 11.50
C TRP A 648 -4.55 27.97 10.59
N VAL A 649 -3.38 28.63 10.58
CA VAL A 649 -3.05 29.70 9.64
C VAL A 649 -1.59 29.58 9.15
N PRO A 650 -1.30 30.01 7.91
CA PRO A 650 0.07 30.12 7.40
C PRO A 650 0.96 31.00 8.28
N VAL A 651 2.24 30.61 8.45
CA VAL A 651 3.19 31.28 9.36
C VAL A 651 3.41 32.76 9.01
N ASP A 652 3.40 33.10 7.71
CA ASP A 652 3.51 34.47 7.21
C ASP A 652 2.34 35.37 7.63
N ARG A 653 1.18 34.78 7.91
CA ARG A 653 -0.02 35.47 8.43
C ARG A 653 -0.17 35.35 9.94
N TRP A 654 0.66 34.56 10.62
CA TRP A 654 0.49 34.24 12.04
C TRP A 654 0.45 35.50 12.91
N GLU A 655 1.42 36.41 12.77
CA GLU A 655 1.46 37.63 13.59
C GLU A 655 0.25 38.54 13.38
N MET A 656 -0.14 38.74 12.11
CA MET A 656 -1.30 39.58 11.78
C MET A 656 -2.61 38.95 12.27
N THR A 657 -2.77 37.64 12.09
CA THR A 657 -3.95 36.90 12.54
C THR A 657 -4.03 36.86 14.06
N ASN A 658 -2.91 36.65 14.76
CA ASN A 658 -2.90 36.63 16.21
C ASN A 658 -3.23 38.02 16.80
N LYS A 659 -2.74 39.11 16.21
CA LYS A 659 -3.14 40.48 16.59
C LYS A 659 -4.63 40.74 16.33
N MET A 660 -5.15 40.27 15.19
CA MET A 660 -6.58 40.37 14.90
C MET A 660 -7.42 39.54 15.88
N ASN A 661 -6.95 38.36 16.25
CA ASN A 661 -7.60 37.49 17.24
C ASN A 661 -7.62 38.14 18.64
N GLU A 662 -6.52 38.77 19.06
CA GLU A 662 -6.47 39.57 20.30
C GLU A 662 -7.49 40.72 20.26
N TYR A 663 -7.54 41.47 19.15
CA TYR A 663 -8.52 42.54 18.97
C TYR A 663 -9.98 42.05 19.00
N LEU A 664 -10.30 40.97 18.29
CA LEU A 664 -11.63 40.39 18.27
C LEU A 664 -12.02 39.81 19.63
N PHE A 665 -11.06 39.21 20.34
CA PHE A 665 -11.25 38.71 21.69
C PHE A 665 -11.57 39.84 22.67
N ASP A 666 -10.80 40.93 22.66
CA ASP A 666 -11.03 42.08 23.53
C ASP A 666 -12.39 42.72 23.27
N MET A 667 -12.74 42.92 21.99
CA MET A 667 -14.06 43.42 21.59
C MET A 667 -15.20 42.51 22.06
N TYR A 668 -15.01 41.19 21.97
CA TYR A 668 -15.98 40.19 22.43
C TYR A 668 -16.15 40.22 23.96
N ILE A 669 -15.05 40.31 24.71
CA ILE A 669 -15.09 40.41 26.18
C ILE A 669 -15.78 41.71 26.62
N GLU A 670 -15.48 42.84 25.96
CA GLU A 670 -16.12 44.13 26.25
C GLU A 670 -17.63 44.07 25.97
N THR A 671 -18.02 43.52 24.82
CA THR A 671 -19.43 43.40 24.41
C THR A 671 -20.23 42.52 25.37
N LEU A 672 -19.64 41.45 25.90
CA LEU A 672 -20.32 40.53 26.82
C LEU A 672 -20.11 40.86 28.31
N SER A 673 -19.42 41.94 28.63
CA SER A 673 -19.11 42.32 30.01
C SER A 673 -20.35 42.60 30.86
N GLU A 674 -21.49 42.95 30.23
CA GLU A 674 -22.77 43.17 30.90
C GLU A 674 -23.56 41.87 31.15
N GLU A 675 -23.29 40.81 30.38
CA GLU A 675 -24.07 39.56 30.40
C GLU A 675 -23.34 38.39 31.08
N LEU A 676 -22.02 38.31 30.97
CA LEU A 676 -21.20 37.17 31.38
C LEU A 676 -19.98 37.62 32.18
N SER A 677 -19.54 36.78 33.12
CA SER A 677 -18.27 37.04 33.78
C SER A 677 -17.11 36.89 32.78
N PRO A 678 -16.00 37.64 32.92
CA PRO A 678 -14.87 37.55 32.00
C PRO A 678 -14.32 36.13 31.85
N GLN A 679 -14.33 35.35 32.93
CA GLN A 679 -13.88 33.95 32.91
C GLN A 679 -14.80 33.02 32.11
N GLU A 680 -16.11 33.27 32.12
CA GLU A 680 -17.08 32.49 31.36
C GLU A 680 -17.10 32.90 29.88
N ALA A 681 -16.88 34.18 29.59
CA ALA A 681 -16.72 34.68 28.23
C ALA A 681 -15.45 34.12 27.58
N THR A 682 -14.30 34.13 28.28
CA THR A 682 -13.05 33.53 27.79
C THR A 682 -13.20 32.06 27.41
N LYS A 683 -13.92 31.27 28.22
CA LYS A 683 -14.17 29.84 27.93
C LYS A 683 -15.03 29.59 26.69
N GLN A 684 -15.76 30.60 26.23
CA GLN A 684 -16.62 30.50 25.05
C GLN A 684 -15.92 30.94 23.78
N TRP A 685 -14.80 31.68 23.88
CA TRP A 685 -14.04 32.11 22.72
C TRP A 685 -13.34 30.92 22.03
N PRO A 686 -13.37 30.82 20.68
CA PRO A 686 -12.82 29.67 19.96
C PRO A 686 -11.29 29.57 20.06
N PHE A 687 -10.58 30.71 20.01
CA PHE A 687 -9.12 30.79 19.90
C PHE A 687 -8.53 31.68 20.99
N PRO A 688 -8.45 31.24 22.25
CA PRO A 688 -7.98 32.09 23.35
C PRO A 688 -6.53 32.58 23.11
N PRO A 689 -6.23 33.88 23.32
CA PRO A 689 -4.87 34.40 23.19
C PRO A 689 -3.86 33.72 24.13
N LYS A 690 -2.57 33.69 23.74
CA LYS A 690 -1.51 33.08 24.55
C LYS A 690 -1.35 33.81 25.89
N GLY A 691 -1.50 33.08 27.00
CA GLY A 691 -1.23 33.58 28.35
C GLY A 691 -2.45 33.78 29.26
N ILE A 692 -3.63 33.32 28.83
CA ILE A 692 -4.88 33.32 29.61
C ILE A 692 -5.25 31.89 30.04
#